data_AF-A0A663N559-F1
#
_entry.id   AF-A0A663N559-F1
#
_cell.length_a   1.000
_cell.length_b   1.000
_cell.length_c   1.000
_cell.angle_alpha   90.00
_cell.angle_beta   90.00
_cell.angle_gamma   90.00
#
_symmetry.space_group_name_H-M   'P 1'
#
loop_
_entity.id
_entity.type
_entity.pdbx_description
1 polymer ?
#
loop_
_entity_poly.entity_id
_entity_poly.type
_entity_poly.pdbx_seq_one_letter_code
_entity_poly.pdbx_strand_id
1 'polypeptide(L)'
;AGGEKMRTDSNNENSVPKDFENIDNSNFAPRTQRQKHQSELVKKPLSKQKEHLRKKLEEEKMKENLLLGKNSNEVVQFSDHPGKNSSSSNNDLKEIHRSPRQHHLKKSGNSSPELRYDQPPKCEVTGKEAISAMSRAKSKQCRQEIADVYCQHKHGKLMPEKVTRFCTLEGKANNNVQWDEDSVEYMPANPVRIAFVLVVHGRASRQLQRMFKAIYHKDHFYYIHVDKRSNYLHRQVLQFANQYPNVRVTSWRMATIWGGASLLSTYLQTMRDLMEMNDWPWDFFINLSAADYPIRTNDQLVAFLSRYRDMNFLKSHGRDNARFIRKQGLDRLFLECDTHMWRLGDRRIPEGIAVDGGSDWFLLNRKFVEYVTFSTDDLVTKMKRFYSYTLLPAESFFHTVLENSPYCDSMVDNNLRITNWNRKLGCKCQYKHIVDWCGCSPNDFKPADFHRFQQTARPTFFARKFEAVVNQEIIGQLDYYLYGNYPSGTPGLRSYWENVYDEPDGVHTLSDVALTMYHAFSRLGLRRAETSFHAAGDNSCRYYPMGHPVSVHLYFLADRFQGFLIRHHATNLAVSKLETLETWVMPKKVFKIASPPSDFGRLQFSEIGTEWDAKERLFRNFGGLLGPTDEPVGMQKWGKGPNVTVTVIWVDPVNVIAATYDILIESSAEFTHYKPPLNLPLRPGVWTIKILHHWVQVAETKFLVTPLTFSNRQPIKQEEAMKYHSGPPKNAYMEQSFQGLNPVLNIPISAARVDQAKRNAGLVGTRLEAWVDSLVGSVWSAVDICSTGPTACPVMQGCAQTAWSSLSPDPKSELGPVKPDGRLR
;
A
#
# COMPACT_ATOMS: atom_id res chain seq x y z
N ALA A 1 53.00 9.74 10.85
CA ALA A 1 51.78 10.57 10.86
C ALA A 1 51.44 10.95 9.42
N GLY A 2 50.20 10.90 8.97
CA GLY A 2 48.99 10.37 9.62
C GLY A 2 47.71 10.75 8.85
N GLY A 3 46.60 10.03 9.08
CA GLY A 3 45.27 10.46 8.64
C GLY A 3 44.65 9.70 7.46
N GLU A 4 44.49 8.38 7.57
CA GLU A 4 43.45 7.70 6.79
C GLU A 4 42.06 8.27 7.13
N LYS A 5 41.19 8.40 6.13
CA LYS A 5 39.77 8.73 6.34
C LYS A 5 38.91 7.51 6.04
N MET A 6 38.74 6.65 7.06
CA MET A 6 37.61 5.71 7.09
C MET A 6 36.31 6.49 6.86
N ARG A 7 35.56 6.14 5.82
CA ARG A 7 34.15 6.56 5.69
C ARG A 7 33.31 5.62 6.55
N THR A 8 32.81 6.14 7.66
CA THR A 8 31.82 5.44 8.48
C THR A 8 30.45 5.47 7.81
N ASP A 9 30.09 4.37 7.13
CA ASP A 9 28.78 4.20 6.52
C ASP A 9 27.68 4.13 7.60
N SER A 10 27.08 5.28 7.88
CA SER A 10 26.03 5.46 8.88
C SER A 10 24.65 4.95 8.40
N ASN A 11 24.60 3.72 7.91
CA ASN A 11 23.36 3.00 7.58
C ASN A 11 22.57 2.71 8.86
N ASN A 12 21.58 3.58 9.12
CA ASN A 12 21.02 3.80 10.46
C ASN A 12 19.56 3.31 10.54
N GLU A 13 19.36 2.03 10.82
CA GLU A 13 18.11 1.29 10.53
C GLU A 13 16.85 1.82 11.26
N ASN A 14 16.63 1.53 12.55
CA ASN A 14 15.28 1.56 13.15
C ASN A 14 14.95 2.85 13.92
N SER A 15 14.15 3.76 13.34
CA SER A 15 13.39 4.84 14.04
C SER A 15 12.64 5.75 13.04
N VAL A 16 11.39 6.11 13.35
CA VAL A 16 10.64 7.21 12.69
C VAL A 16 11.41 8.56 12.82
N PRO A 17 11.20 9.57 11.94
CA PRO A 17 11.76 10.94 12.10
C PRO A 17 11.34 11.69 13.39
N LYS A 18 11.74 12.96 13.52
CA LYS A 18 11.09 13.93 14.43
C LYS A 18 9.94 14.63 13.67
N ASP A 19 9.27 15.57 14.34
CA ASP A 19 8.44 16.63 13.73
C ASP A 19 7.04 16.21 13.24
N PHE A 20 6.24 15.54 14.10
CA PHE A 20 4.81 15.25 13.84
C PHE A 20 3.85 15.42 15.04
N GLU A 21 4.26 16.05 16.14
CA GLU A 21 3.40 16.24 17.34
C GLU A 21 2.38 17.39 17.22
N ASN A 22 2.39 18.18 16.13
CA ASN A 22 1.37 19.21 15.86
C ASN A 22 1.05 19.31 14.35
N ILE A 23 0.02 18.57 13.91
CA ILE A 23 -0.72 18.90 12.68
C ILE A 23 -2.22 18.69 12.96
N ASP A 24 -2.87 19.73 13.47
CA ASP A 24 -4.32 19.89 13.29
C ASP A 24 -4.58 20.31 11.84
N ASN A 25 -5.34 19.50 11.11
CA ASN A 25 -5.64 19.75 9.70
C ASN A 25 -6.74 20.81 9.57
N SER A 26 -6.36 22.09 9.52
CA SER A 26 -7.23 23.16 9.01
C SER A 26 -6.49 24.12 8.06
N ASN A 27 -7.09 24.35 6.89
CA ASN A 27 -6.78 25.41 5.93
C ASN A 27 -5.34 25.51 5.39
N PHE A 28 -4.99 24.69 4.40
CA PHE A 28 -3.90 25.02 3.46
C PHE A 28 -4.40 25.95 2.34
N ALA A 29 -4.27 27.25 2.56
CA ALA A 29 -4.25 28.27 1.50
C ALA A 29 -2.89 29.01 1.56
N PRO A 30 -2.24 29.31 0.42
CA PRO A 30 -0.85 29.77 0.42
C PRO A 30 -0.72 31.21 0.94
N ARG A 31 -0.25 31.37 2.18
CA ARG A 31 0.21 32.66 2.73
C ARG A 31 1.71 32.82 2.55
N THR A 32 2.11 33.80 1.74
CA THR A 32 3.50 34.22 1.60
C THR A 32 4.01 34.86 2.90
N GLN A 33 5.12 34.34 3.45
CA GLN A 33 5.86 35.03 4.51
C GLN A 33 7.17 35.59 3.94
N ARG A 34 7.37 36.91 4.09
CA ARG A 34 8.68 37.54 3.92
C ARG A 34 9.46 37.40 5.23
N GLN A 35 10.55 36.65 5.24
CA GLN A 35 11.55 36.77 6.31
C GLN A 35 12.61 37.81 5.93
N LYS A 36 13.05 38.59 6.91
CA LYS A 36 14.13 39.57 6.78
C LYS A 36 15.45 38.88 7.09
N HIS A 37 16.46 39.01 6.22
CA HIS A 37 17.84 38.89 6.65
C HIS A 37 18.39 40.27 7.02
N GLN A 38 19.09 40.34 8.15
CA GLN A 38 20.04 41.41 8.44
C GLN A 38 21.41 41.01 7.85
N SER A 39 22.16 41.99 7.38
CA SER A 39 23.56 41.86 6.95
C SER A 39 24.28 43.17 7.25
N GLU A 40 25.44 43.13 7.89
CA GLU A 40 26.14 44.32 8.35
C GLU A 40 26.95 45.05 7.27
N LEU A 41 27.40 46.26 7.62
CA LEU A 41 27.78 47.33 6.69
C LEU A 41 29.22 47.25 6.15
N VAL A 42 29.37 47.44 4.83
CA VAL A 42 30.48 48.20 4.21
C VAL A 42 29.87 49.14 3.13
N LYS A 43 30.55 50.26 2.79
CA LYS A 43 29.93 51.45 2.14
C LYS A 43 30.42 51.76 0.71
N LYS A 44 29.57 52.52 0.00
CA LYS A 44 29.77 53.31 -1.27
C LYS A 44 29.64 52.55 -2.61
N PRO A 45 29.20 53.23 -3.71
CA PRO A 45 28.31 54.41 -3.83
C PRO A 45 27.10 54.16 -4.77
N LEU A 46 26.12 55.07 -4.80
CA LEU A 46 24.91 54.96 -5.65
C LEU A 46 25.07 55.58 -7.05
N SER A 47 24.31 55.07 -8.03
CA SER A 47 24.13 55.64 -9.37
C SER A 47 22.70 56.19 -9.60
N LYS A 48 22.56 57.08 -10.60
CA LYS A 48 21.38 57.94 -10.82
C LYS A 48 20.19 57.23 -11.50
N GLN A 49 19.54 56.27 -10.83
CA GLN A 49 18.32 55.64 -11.37
C GLN A 49 17.14 55.49 -10.40
N LYS A 50 17.29 55.85 -9.12
CA LYS A 50 16.23 55.70 -8.10
C LYS A 50 15.40 56.95 -7.83
N GLU A 51 15.71 58.06 -8.49
CA GLU A 51 15.07 59.37 -8.28
C GLU A 51 13.82 59.55 -9.15
N HIS A 52 13.76 58.90 -10.31
CA HIS A 52 12.66 59.06 -11.27
C HIS A 52 11.40 58.23 -10.93
N LEU A 53 11.55 57.14 -10.17
CA LEU A 53 10.42 56.30 -9.76
C LEU A 53 9.63 56.85 -8.55
N ARG A 54 10.20 57.81 -7.80
CA ARG A 54 9.56 58.34 -6.59
C ARG A 54 8.46 59.36 -6.92
N LYS A 55 8.71 60.25 -7.87
CA LYS A 55 7.74 61.29 -8.30
C LYS A 55 6.41 60.74 -8.82
N LYS A 56 6.39 59.57 -9.46
CA LYS A 56 5.16 58.98 -10.00
C LYS A 56 4.22 58.34 -8.96
N LEU A 57 4.63 58.23 -7.70
CA LEU A 57 3.85 57.57 -6.64
C LEU A 57 3.19 58.55 -5.66
N GLU A 58 3.37 59.86 -5.88
CA GLU A 58 2.81 60.93 -5.05
C GLU A 58 1.64 61.66 -5.73
N GLU A 59 1.54 61.61 -7.08
CA GLU A 59 0.49 62.30 -7.85
C GLU A 59 -0.88 61.59 -7.81
N GLU A 60 -0.94 60.25 -7.74
CA GLU A 60 -2.22 59.51 -7.70
C GLU A 60 -2.96 59.61 -6.35
N LYS A 61 -2.26 59.98 -5.27
CA LYS A 61 -2.86 60.07 -3.92
C LYS A 61 -3.65 61.35 -3.63
N MET A 62 -3.67 62.31 -4.57
CA MET A 62 -4.13 63.68 -4.31
C MET A 62 -5.44 64.06 -5.03
N LYS A 63 -6.25 63.07 -5.47
CA LYS A 63 -7.40 63.33 -6.36
C LYS A 63 -8.78 62.80 -5.95
N GLU A 64 -8.92 62.15 -4.79
CA GLU A 64 -10.20 61.54 -4.37
C GLU A 64 -10.65 61.91 -2.93
N ASN A 65 -10.14 63.03 -2.40
CA ASN A 65 -10.52 63.58 -1.10
C ASN A 65 -10.99 65.05 -1.22
N LEU A 66 -12.12 65.27 -1.91
CA LEU A 66 -12.73 66.60 -2.01
C LEU A 66 -14.22 66.53 -2.41
N LEU A 67 -15.11 66.16 -1.47
CA LEU A 67 -16.55 66.48 -1.49
C LEU A 67 -17.19 66.18 -0.10
N LEU A 68 -17.25 67.21 0.75
CA LEU A 68 -18.10 67.29 1.95
C LEU A 68 -19.29 68.21 1.61
N GLY A 69 -20.50 68.06 2.16
CA GLY A 69 -21.02 67.22 3.25
C GLY A 69 -22.12 68.01 4.02
N LYS A 70 -22.71 67.43 5.09
CA LYS A 70 -23.31 68.08 6.31
C LYS A 70 -24.61 67.41 6.84
N ASN A 71 -24.63 67.22 8.17
CA ASN A 71 -25.75 67.44 9.13
C ASN A 71 -27.08 66.64 9.02
N SER A 72 -27.87 66.42 10.09
CA SER A 72 -27.58 66.18 11.54
C SER A 72 -28.88 65.87 12.34
N ASN A 73 -28.90 64.77 13.12
CA ASN A 73 -29.74 64.49 14.30
C ASN A 73 -31.30 64.43 14.22
N GLU A 74 -31.88 63.82 15.26
CA GLU A 74 -33.29 63.87 15.74
C GLU A 74 -34.42 63.24 14.86
N VAL A 75 -35.64 62.96 15.38
CA VAL A 75 -36.05 62.16 16.58
C VAL A 75 -37.59 61.86 16.54
N VAL A 76 -38.02 60.72 17.11
CA VAL A 76 -39.41 60.40 17.56
C VAL A 76 -40.55 60.10 16.53
N GLN A 77 -41.37 59.11 16.91
CA GLN A 77 -42.78 58.74 16.59
C GLN A 77 -43.49 59.32 15.32
N PHE A 78 -44.21 58.46 14.57
CA PHE A 78 -45.63 58.16 14.85
C PHE A 78 -46.13 56.93 14.05
N SER A 79 -47.40 56.56 14.26
CA SER A 79 -48.07 55.31 13.88
C SER A 79 -48.73 55.35 12.49
N ASP A 80 -49.12 54.18 11.94
CA ASP A 80 -50.55 53.82 11.93
C ASP A 80 -50.88 52.39 11.43
N HIS A 81 -51.94 51.85 12.02
CA HIS A 81 -52.74 50.69 11.59
C HIS A 81 -53.97 51.21 10.80
N PRO A 82 -54.83 50.40 10.10
CA PRO A 82 -55.20 49.01 10.45
C PRO A 82 -55.45 48.04 9.26
N GLY A 83 -55.80 46.78 9.57
CA GLY A 83 -56.16 45.80 8.54
C GLY A 83 -56.58 44.40 9.01
N LYS A 84 -57.71 44.32 9.75
CA LYS A 84 -58.73 43.23 9.82
C LYS A 84 -58.35 41.81 9.32
N ASN A 85 -58.68 40.71 10.01
CA ASN A 85 -59.83 40.45 10.91
C ASN A 85 -59.54 39.36 11.97
N SER A 86 -60.44 39.22 12.95
CA SER A 86 -60.32 38.35 14.12
C SER A 86 -61.52 37.40 14.31
N SER A 87 -61.26 36.14 14.69
CA SER A 87 -62.11 35.29 15.55
C SER A 87 -61.34 33.99 15.86
N SER A 88 -60.88 33.73 17.09
CA SER A 88 -61.62 33.17 18.26
C SER A 88 -61.64 31.62 18.24
N SER A 89 -61.69 30.89 19.36
CA SER A 89 -61.90 31.27 20.78
C SER A 89 -61.50 30.13 21.73
N ASN A 90 -61.10 30.47 22.97
CA ASN A 90 -61.34 29.72 24.23
C ASN A 90 -60.56 28.37 24.44
N ASN A 91 -60.20 27.95 25.67
CA ASN A 91 -60.37 28.57 27.00
C ASN A 91 -59.42 28.06 28.12
N ASP A 92 -59.55 28.73 29.28
CA ASP A 92 -59.32 28.27 30.67
C ASP A 92 -57.90 28.16 31.29
N LEU A 93 -57.63 29.15 32.16
CA LEU A 93 -56.73 29.11 33.33
C LEU A 93 -57.46 28.38 34.51
N LYS A 94 -57.02 28.23 35.77
CA LYS A 94 -56.12 28.94 36.75
C LYS A 94 -55.88 27.93 37.93
N GLU A 95 -55.17 28.09 39.06
CA GLU A 95 -54.47 29.11 39.87
C GLU A 95 -53.06 28.53 40.24
N ILE A 96 -51.91 29.22 40.22
CA ILE A 96 -51.33 30.22 41.14
C ILE A 96 -50.87 29.70 42.53
N HIS A 97 -49.54 29.63 42.76
CA HIS A 97 -48.85 30.51 43.74
C HIS A 97 -47.28 30.54 43.66
N ARG A 98 -46.76 31.78 43.66
CA ARG A 98 -45.46 32.39 44.12
C ARG A 98 -44.39 31.48 44.81
N SER A 99 -43.06 31.71 44.80
CA SER A 99 -42.10 32.73 44.23
C SER A 99 -40.65 32.46 44.75
N PRO A 100 -39.55 33.21 44.46
CA PRO A 100 -39.18 34.10 43.34
C PRO A 100 -37.77 33.83 42.69
N ARG A 101 -37.59 34.35 41.46
CA ARG A 101 -36.34 34.74 40.72
C ARG A 101 -34.94 34.39 41.27
N GLN A 102 -34.11 33.76 40.41
CA GLN A 102 -32.73 34.22 40.12
C GLN A 102 -32.31 33.91 38.64
N HIS A 103 -31.21 34.51 38.20
CA HIS A 103 -30.77 34.80 36.82
C HIS A 103 -30.94 33.75 35.70
N HIS A 104 -31.35 34.23 34.52
CA HIS A 104 -31.12 33.56 33.24
C HIS A 104 -29.65 33.63 32.80
N LEU A 105 -29.15 32.53 32.23
CA LEU A 105 -28.02 32.54 31.28
C LEU A 105 -28.31 31.52 30.17
N LYS A 106 -28.47 32.00 28.92
CA LYS A 106 -28.73 31.13 27.77
C LYS A 106 -27.48 30.31 27.42
N LYS A 107 -27.61 29.01 27.23
CA LYS A 107 -26.65 28.18 26.48
C LYS A 107 -27.36 27.49 25.32
N SER A 108 -26.88 27.76 24.11
CA SER A 108 -27.27 27.04 22.90
C SER A 108 -26.58 25.67 22.88
N GLY A 109 -27.36 24.60 23.07
CA GLY A 109 -26.88 23.24 22.94
C GLY A 109 -27.02 22.73 21.51
N ASN A 110 -25.93 22.71 20.74
CA ASN A 110 -25.82 21.78 19.62
C ASN A 110 -25.53 20.40 20.20
N SER A 111 -26.56 19.57 20.35
CA SER A 111 -26.40 18.17 20.74
C SER A 111 -25.72 17.37 19.63
N SER A 112 -24.66 16.66 19.98
CA SER A 112 -24.12 15.57 19.17
C SER A 112 -25.17 14.45 19.05
N PRO A 113 -25.18 13.65 17.97
CA PRO A 113 -26.08 12.49 17.88
C PRO A 113 -25.77 11.48 19.00
N GLU A 114 -26.77 11.14 19.81
CA GLU A 114 -26.61 10.19 20.91
C GLU A 114 -26.33 8.78 20.38
N LEU A 115 -25.14 8.27 20.69
CA LEU A 115 -24.80 6.86 20.51
C LEU A 115 -25.58 6.02 21.54
N ARG A 116 -26.71 5.43 21.12
CA ARG A 116 -27.41 4.43 21.94
C ARG A 116 -26.58 3.16 22.04
N TYR A 117 -26.26 2.75 23.26
CA TYR A 117 -25.59 1.50 23.58
C TYR A 117 -26.61 0.45 24.04
N ASP A 118 -26.45 -0.82 23.63
CA ASP A 118 -27.32 -1.91 24.09
C ASP A 118 -26.99 -2.36 25.53
N GLN A 119 -25.77 -2.08 25.99
CA GLN A 119 -25.36 -2.08 27.39
C GLN A 119 -24.50 -0.83 27.65
N PRO A 120 -24.69 -0.09 28.76
CA PRO A 120 -23.84 1.04 29.08
C PRO A 120 -22.39 0.56 29.37
N PRO A 121 -21.36 1.33 29.00
CA PRO A 121 -19.98 0.96 29.28
C PRO A 121 -19.73 0.87 30.79
N LYS A 122 -18.86 -0.05 31.21
CA LYS A 122 -18.60 -0.36 32.63
C LYS A 122 -17.92 0.77 33.42
N CYS A 123 -17.65 1.90 32.78
CA CYS A 123 -17.23 3.16 33.36
C CYS A 123 -17.52 4.31 32.36
N GLU A 124 -17.48 5.55 32.81
CA GLU A 124 -17.51 6.72 31.94
C GLU A 124 -16.23 6.80 31.08
N VAL A 125 -16.39 6.82 29.75
CA VAL A 125 -15.27 6.92 28.79
C VAL A 125 -14.98 8.40 28.49
N THR A 126 -13.92 8.94 29.11
CA THR A 126 -13.58 10.37 29.03
C THR A 126 -12.31 10.68 28.22
N GLY A 127 -11.54 9.65 27.83
CA GLY A 127 -10.30 9.81 27.04
C GLY A 127 -10.57 10.15 25.58
N LYS A 128 -9.94 11.21 25.06
CA LYS A 128 -10.11 11.70 23.67
C LYS A 128 -9.80 10.60 22.64
N GLU A 129 -8.72 9.86 22.85
CA GLU A 129 -8.30 8.68 22.10
C GLU A 129 -9.42 7.64 22.01
N ALA A 130 -9.91 7.15 23.15
CA ALA A 130 -10.97 6.14 23.20
C ALA A 130 -12.28 6.63 22.55
N ILE A 131 -12.69 7.89 22.76
CA ILE A 131 -13.87 8.49 22.12
C ILE A 131 -13.68 8.57 20.59
N SER A 132 -12.48 8.94 20.13
CA SER A 132 -12.12 8.94 18.70
C SER A 132 -12.11 7.53 18.11
N ALA A 133 -11.65 6.53 18.84
CA ALA A 133 -11.70 5.13 18.41
C ALA A 133 -13.16 4.63 18.33
N MET A 134 -13.96 4.82 19.38
CA MET A 134 -15.37 4.40 19.43
C MET A 134 -16.23 5.05 18.34
N SER A 135 -15.97 6.31 17.96
CA SER A 135 -16.70 7.00 16.89
C SER A 135 -16.30 6.55 15.47
N ARG A 136 -15.14 5.90 15.31
CA ARG A 136 -14.63 5.38 14.02
C ARG A 136 -14.79 3.87 13.85
N ALA A 137 -14.83 3.10 14.95
CA ALA A 137 -15.02 1.65 14.93
C ALA A 137 -16.38 1.28 14.33
N LYS A 138 -16.41 0.25 13.48
CA LYS A 138 -17.56 -0.05 12.61
C LYS A 138 -18.55 -0.98 13.29
N SER A 139 -18.08 -2.09 13.87
CA SER A 139 -18.94 -3.07 14.53
C SER A 139 -19.37 -2.61 15.94
N LYS A 140 -20.54 -3.10 16.41
CA LYS A 140 -20.97 -2.90 17.80
C LYS A 140 -20.00 -3.53 18.80
N GLN A 141 -19.54 -4.75 18.49
CA GLN A 141 -18.54 -5.49 19.28
C GLN A 141 -17.27 -4.65 19.50
N CYS A 142 -16.72 -4.05 18.44
CA CYS A 142 -15.48 -3.29 18.56
C CYS A 142 -15.62 -2.07 19.48
N ARG A 143 -16.75 -1.36 19.41
CA ARG A 143 -17.04 -0.24 20.33
C ARG A 143 -17.17 -0.70 21.78
N GLN A 144 -17.69 -1.90 22.03
CA GLN A 144 -17.77 -2.50 23.36
C GLN A 144 -16.38 -2.89 23.88
N GLU A 145 -15.57 -3.57 23.07
CA GLU A 145 -14.20 -3.98 23.43
C GLU A 145 -13.30 -2.78 23.73
N ILE A 146 -13.37 -1.72 22.91
CA ILE A 146 -12.66 -0.45 23.16
C ILE A 146 -13.04 0.13 24.54
N ALA A 147 -14.34 0.20 24.86
CA ALA A 147 -14.81 0.74 26.13
C ALA A 147 -14.40 -0.14 27.33
N ASP A 148 -14.49 -1.47 27.20
CA ASP A 148 -14.09 -2.40 28.25
C ASP A 148 -12.58 -2.37 28.53
N VAL A 149 -11.74 -2.33 27.50
CA VAL A 149 -10.28 -2.21 27.63
C VAL A 149 -9.90 -0.87 28.26
N TYR A 150 -10.51 0.24 27.81
CA TYR A 150 -10.34 1.55 28.43
C TYR A 150 -10.73 1.53 29.92
N CYS A 151 -11.87 0.95 30.27
CA CYS A 151 -12.34 0.89 31.65
C CYS A 151 -11.52 -0.05 32.55
N GLN A 152 -10.96 -1.15 32.03
CA GLN A 152 -10.01 -1.98 32.79
C GLN A 152 -8.69 -1.24 33.06
N HIS A 153 -8.22 -0.43 32.09
CA HIS A 153 -7.02 0.39 32.25
C HIS A 153 -7.24 1.57 33.21
N LYS A 154 -8.37 2.28 33.10
CA LYS A 154 -8.76 3.39 33.99
C LYS A 154 -8.80 2.99 35.47
N HIS A 155 -9.14 1.73 35.76
CA HIS A 155 -9.16 1.17 37.12
C HIS A 155 -7.86 0.49 37.55
N GLY A 156 -6.75 0.62 36.79
CA GLY A 156 -5.46 0.00 37.11
C GLY A 156 -5.43 -1.53 37.01
N LYS A 157 -6.44 -2.16 36.40
CA LYS A 157 -6.58 -3.63 36.37
C LYS A 157 -5.94 -4.29 35.15
N LEU A 158 -5.60 -3.53 34.10
CA LEU A 158 -5.17 -4.06 32.80
C LEU A 158 -3.65 -4.25 32.66
N MET A 159 -2.86 -3.21 32.91
CA MET A 159 -1.41 -3.20 32.67
C MET A 159 -0.61 -3.54 33.95
N PRO A 160 0.51 -4.27 33.85
CA PRO A 160 1.42 -4.47 34.99
C PRO A 160 2.21 -3.20 35.30
N GLU A 161 2.31 -2.81 36.58
CA GLU A 161 3.12 -1.63 36.99
C GLU A 161 4.58 -1.97 37.33
N LYS A 162 4.86 -3.17 37.85
CA LYS A 162 6.21 -3.65 38.17
C LYS A 162 6.39 -5.10 37.71
N VAL A 163 7.61 -5.46 37.29
CA VAL A 163 7.96 -6.78 36.74
C VAL A 163 9.32 -7.22 37.30
N THR A 164 9.46 -8.49 37.67
CA THR A 164 10.74 -9.05 38.13
C THR A 164 11.72 -9.25 36.96
N ARG A 165 12.94 -8.74 37.10
CA ARG A 165 14.10 -9.12 36.28
C ARG A 165 14.79 -10.33 36.90
N PHE A 166 15.03 -11.36 36.10
CA PHE A 166 15.73 -12.60 36.47
C PHE A 166 17.16 -12.68 35.91
N CYS A 167 17.50 -11.84 34.93
CA CYS A 167 18.85 -11.70 34.42
C CYS A 167 19.82 -11.21 35.52
N THR A 168 20.91 -11.94 35.73
CA THR A 168 21.94 -11.67 36.74
C THR A 168 22.95 -10.59 36.34
N LEU A 169 22.98 -10.19 35.07
CA LEU A 169 23.84 -9.12 34.57
C LEU A 169 23.28 -7.74 34.96
N GLU A 170 24.14 -6.79 35.29
CA GLU A 170 23.75 -5.39 35.58
C GLU A 170 23.24 -4.63 34.35
N GLY A 171 23.49 -5.15 33.14
CA GLY A 171 23.11 -4.52 31.87
C GLY A 171 22.75 -5.53 30.79
N LYS A 172 23.21 -5.28 29.55
CA LYS A 172 23.10 -6.20 28.42
C LYS A 172 24.32 -7.11 28.34
N ALA A 173 24.14 -8.32 27.81
CA ALA A 173 25.24 -9.16 27.37
C ALA A 173 25.97 -8.55 26.15
N ASN A 174 27.26 -8.85 25.99
CA ASN A 174 28.12 -8.32 24.93
C ASN A 174 28.76 -9.46 24.10
N ASN A 175 27.93 -10.42 23.68
CA ASN A 175 28.38 -11.57 22.90
C ASN A 175 28.72 -11.17 21.47
N ASN A 176 30.02 -11.01 21.21
CA ASN A 176 30.53 -10.80 19.87
C ASN A 176 30.82 -12.15 19.21
N VAL A 177 30.14 -12.40 18.09
CA VAL A 177 30.45 -13.53 17.20
C VAL A 177 31.81 -13.28 16.55
N GLN A 178 32.71 -14.25 16.64
CA GLN A 178 33.92 -14.26 15.83
C GLN A 178 33.50 -14.51 14.38
N TRP A 179 33.88 -13.61 13.49
CA TRP A 179 33.49 -13.67 12.08
C TRP A 179 34.73 -13.60 11.20
N ASP A 180 34.95 -14.71 10.50
CA ASP A 180 35.89 -14.91 9.40
C ASP A 180 35.14 -15.70 8.32
N GLU A 181 35.46 -15.56 7.04
CA GLU A 181 34.72 -16.30 6.01
C GLU A 181 35.02 -17.81 6.06
N ASP A 182 36.24 -18.20 6.44
CA ASP A 182 36.61 -19.60 6.69
C ASP A 182 35.78 -20.24 7.82
N SER A 183 35.15 -19.45 8.69
CA SER A 183 34.35 -19.94 9.83
C SER A 183 33.02 -20.61 9.42
N VAL A 184 32.59 -20.51 8.16
CA VAL A 184 31.35 -21.13 7.64
C VAL A 184 31.56 -22.23 6.60
N GLU A 185 32.81 -22.52 6.23
CA GLU A 185 33.16 -23.56 5.24
C GLU A 185 33.42 -24.95 5.87
N TYR A 186 33.31 -25.06 7.21
CA TYR A 186 33.49 -26.33 7.92
C TYR A 186 32.21 -27.19 7.91
N MET A 187 32.35 -28.51 7.83
CA MET A 187 31.21 -29.44 7.96
C MET A 187 30.96 -29.80 9.44
N PRO A 188 29.80 -29.45 10.03
CA PRO A 188 29.49 -29.78 11.43
C PRO A 188 29.10 -31.26 11.59
N ALA A 189 29.75 -31.96 12.52
CA ALA A 189 29.42 -33.36 12.86
C ALA A 189 28.05 -33.53 13.56
N ASN A 190 27.47 -32.43 14.06
CA ASN A 190 26.12 -32.38 14.63
C ASN A 190 25.41 -31.14 14.05
N PRO A 191 24.90 -31.22 12.80
CA PRO A 191 24.26 -30.11 12.11
C PRO A 191 22.93 -29.75 12.78
N VAL A 192 22.66 -28.46 12.98
CA VAL A 192 21.36 -28.00 13.48
C VAL A 192 20.23 -28.17 12.45
N ARG A 193 19.04 -28.50 12.95
CA ARG A 193 17.79 -28.61 12.18
C ARG A 193 16.93 -27.39 12.43
N ILE A 194 16.50 -26.73 11.36
CA ILE A 194 15.87 -25.40 11.43
C ILE A 194 14.36 -25.51 11.24
N ALA A 195 13.57 -24.89 12.12
CA ALA A 195 12.15 -24.63 11.93
C ALA A 195 11.94 -23.21 11.35
N PHE A 196 11.65 -23.14 10.05
CA PHE A 196 11.30 -21.91 9.36
C PHE A 196 9.81 -21.63 9.53
N VAL A 197 9.46 -20.51 10.16
CA VAL A 197 8.09 -20.00 10.22
C VAL A 197 7.89 -18.94 9.14
N LEU A 198 7.12 -19.29 8.11
CA LEU A 198 6.84 -18.42 6.97
C LEU A 198 5.50 -17.70 7.21
N VAL A 199 5.53 -16.39 7.47
CA VAL A 199 4.33 -15.56 7.67
C VAL A 199 4.04 -14.78 6.39
N VAL A 200 3.02 -15.22 5.63
CA VAL A 200 2.83 -14.80 4.23
C VAL A 200 1.41 -14.26 3.95
N HIS A 201 1.33 -13.32 3.01
CA HIS A 201 0.08 -12.68 2.56
C HIS A 201 0.22 -12.17 1.12
N GLY A 202 -0.88 -11.72 0.52
CA GLY A 202 -0.90 -11.15 -0.83
C GLY A 202 -1.09 -12.19 -1.93
N ARG A 203 -0.51 -11.94 -3.12
CA ARG A 203 -0.71 -12.76 -4.33
C ARG A 203 0.56 -13.39 -4.92
N ALA A 204 1.76 -13.06 -4.40
CA ALA A 204 3.07 -13.42 -4.94
C ALA A 204 3.49 -14.90 -4.73
N SER A 205 2.59 -15.83 -5.05
CA SER A 205 2.74 -17.29 -4.90
C SER A 205 4.02 -17.83 -5.56
N ARG A 206 4.29 -17.47 -6.82
CA ARG A 206 5.49 -17.95 -7.54
C ARG A 206 6.79 -17.45 -6.93
N GLN A 207 6.82 -16.23 -6.38
CA GLN A 207 7.99 -15.72 -5.66
C GLN A 207 8.19 -16.43 -4.31
N LEU A 208 7.10 -16.72 -3.59
CA LEU A 208 7.16 -17.55 -2.38
C LEU A 208 7.68 -18.95 -2.68
N GLN A 209 7.22 -19.60 -3.75
CA GLN A 209 7.71 -20.91 -4.19
C GLN A 209 9.19 -20.86 -4.59
N ARG A 210 9.64 -19.82 -5.32
CA ARG A 210 11.05 -19.63 -5.67
C ARG A 210 11.94 -19.46 -4.42
N MET A 211 11.50 -18.65 -3.45
CA MET A 211 12.21 -18.48 -2.17
C MET A 211 12.25 -19.78 -1.37
N PHE A 212 11.12 -20.47 -1.26
CA PHE A 212 11.00 -21.79 -0.62
C PHE A 212 11.97 -22.80 -1.25
N LYS A 213 12.03 -22.87 -2.59
CA LYS A 213 12.97 -23.73 -3.35
C LYS A 213 14.43 -23.49 -2.95
N ALA A 214 14.82 -22.22 -2.77
CA ALA A 214 16.16 -21.83 -2.35
C ALA A 214 16.49 -22.19 -0.88
N ILE A 215 15.52 -22.07 0.04
CA ILE A 215 15.72 -22.39 1.47
C ILE A 215 15.42 -23.86 1.83
N TYR A 216 14.87 -24.67 0.92
CA TYR A 216 14.45 -26.05 1.24
C TYR A 216 15.64 -26.99 1.47
N HIS A 217 15.64 -27.69 2.59
CA HIS A 217 16.42 -28.91 2.79
C HIS A 217 15.59 -29.95 3.56
N LYS A 218 15.73 -31.23 3.20
CA LYS A 218 14.93 -32.35 3.75
C LYS A 218 14.94 -32.47 5.28
N ASP A 219 16.03 -32.05 5.93
CA ASP A 219 16.18 -32.22 7.39
C ASP A 219 15.66 -31.03 8.19
N HIS A 220 15.39 -29.89 7.53
CA HIS A 220 14.72 -28.73 8.12
C HIS A 220 13.20 -28.88 8.06
N PHE A 221 12.48 -27.97 8.71
CA PHE A 221 11.04 -27.97 8.83
C PHE A 221 10.45 -26.60 8.44
N TYR A 222 9.25 -26.59 7.86
CA TYR A 222 8.64 -25.38 7.33
C TYR A 222 7.19 -25.28 7.81
N TYR A 223 6.90 -24.32 8.69
CA TYR A 223 5.54 -24.09 9.20
C TYR A 223 4.99 -22.77 8.66
N ILE A 224 3.95 -22.84 7.84
CA ILE A 224 3.50 -21.72 7.01
C ILE A 224 2.19 -21.16 7.55
N HIS A 225 2.21 -19.90 8.02
CA HIS A 225 1.03 -19.12 8.35
C HIS A 225 0.65 -18.25 7.15
N VAL A 226 -0.58 -18.43 6.65
CA VAL A 226 -1.13 -17.59 5.57
C VAL A 226 -2.24 -16.70 6.12
N ASP A 227 -2.08 -15.38 5.99
CA ASP A 227 -3.04 -14.39 6.47
C ASP A 227 -4.49 -14.75 6.07
N LYS A 228 -5.44 -14.62 7.00
CA LYS A 228 -6.85 -15.02 6.85
C LYS A 228 -7.53 -14.42 5.60
N ARG A 229 -7.07 -13.27 5.11
CA ARG A 229 -7.57 -12.56 3.92
C ARG A 229 -7.00 -13.10 2.60
N SER A 230 -5.85 -13.79 2.64
CA SER A 230 -5.09 -14.21 1.45
C SER A 230 -5.45 -15.63 0.99
N ASN A 231 -6.72 -15.87 0.65
CA ASN A 231 -7.25 -17.22 0.38
C ASN A 231 -6.64 -17.91 -0.86
N TYR A 232 -6.41 -17.19 -1.96
CA TYR A 232 -5.64 -17.71 -3.10
C TYR A 232 -4.25 -18.23 -2.68
N LEU A 233 -3.48 -17.42 -1.95
CA LEU A 233 -2.15 -17.83 -1.50
C LEU A 233 -2.21 -19.06 -0.58
N HIS A 234 -3.27 -19.17 0.24
CA HIS A 234 -3.51 -20.34 1.07
C HIS A 234 -3.80 -21.61 0.24
N ARG A 235 -4.58 -21.50 -0.85
CA ARG A 235 -4.78 -22.62 -1.80
C ARG A 235 -3.44 -23.07 -2.42
N GLN A 236 -2.61 -22.13 -2.87
CA GLN A 236 -1.29 -22.45 -3.45
C GLN A 236 -0.32 -23.05 -2.43
N VAL A 237 -0.33 -22.56 -1.18
CA VAL A 237 0.50 -23.09 -0.09
C VAL A 237 0.09 -24.53 0.27
N LEU A 238 -1.21 -24.83 0.38
CA LEU A 238 -1.68 -26.20 0.61
C LEU A 238 -1.24 -27.16 -0.51
N GLN A 239 -1.32 -26.73 -1.78
CA GLN A 239 -0.96 -27.56 -2.94
C GLN A 239 0.51 -28.03 -2.92
N PHE A 240 1.45 -27.21 -2.43
CA PHE A 240 2.86 -27.62 -2.31
C PHE A 240 3.22 -28.19 -0.93
N ALA A 241 2.57 -27.76 0.16
CA ALA A 241 2.80 -28.35 1.48
C ALA A 241 2.51 -29.86 1.48
N ASN A 242 1.44 -30.29 0.81
CA ASN A 242 1.07 -31.70 0.67
C ASN A 242 2.09 -32.57 -0.10
N GLN A 243 3.15 -31.99 -0.68
CA GLN A 243 4.18 -32.72 -1.42
C GLN A 243 5.40 -33.11 -0.56
N TYR A 244 5.57 -32.50 0.64
CA TYR A 244 6.78 -32.66 1.45
C TYR A 244 6.43 -32.92 2.93
N PRO A 245 6.86 -34.02 3.55
CA PRO A 245 6.45 -34.39 4.92
C PRO A 245 6.98 -33.45 6.02
N ASN A 246 8.01 -32.65 5.70
CA ASN A 246 8.59 -31.62 6.57
C ASN A 246 7.97 -30.22 6.37
N VAL A 247 6.84 -30.11 5.65
CA VAL A 247 6.10 -28.87 5.46
C VAL A 247 4.70 -28.99 6.07
N ARG A 248 4.30 -28.01 6.87
CA ARG A 248 2.97 -27.92 7.50
C ARG A 248 2.41 -26.51 7.36
N VAL A 249 1.08 -26.39 7.40
CA VAL A 249 0.35 -25.10 7.32
C VAL A 249 -0.39 -24.91 8.64
N THR A 250 -0.47 -23.68 9.16
CA THR A 250 -1.22 -23.41 10.40
C THR A 250 -2.72 -23.70 10.20
N SER A 251 -3.29 -24.54 11.07
CA SER A 251 -4.73 -24.88 11.04
C SER A 251 -5.61 -23.66 11.36
N TRP A 252 -5.10 -22.80 12.23
CA TRP A 252 -5.61 -21.47 12.53
C TRP A 252 -4.96 -20.42 11.62
N ARG A 253 -5.66 -19.32 11.33
CA ARG A 253 -5.16 -18.22 10.46
C ARG A 253 -5.64 -16.87 11.01
N MET A 254 -4.72 -15.98 11.33
CA MET A 254 -5.01 -14.61 11.79
C MET A 254 -4.99 -13.61 10.62
N ALA A 255 -5.67 -12.47 10.79
CA ALA A 255 -5.59 -11.35 9.86
C ALA A 255 -4.47 -10.38 10.30
N THR A 256 -3.22 -10.81 10.16
CA THR A 256 -2.02 -10.08 10.58
C THR A 256 -1.88 -8.74 9.84
N ILE A 257 -2.42 -7.68 10.44
CA ILE A 257 -2.32 -6.31 9.93
C ILE A 257 -0.94 -5.70 10.22
N TRP A 258 -0.54 -4.69 9.45
CA TRP A 258 0.72 -3.97 9.73
C TRP A 258 0.67 -3.36 11.13
N GLY A 259 1.68 -3.62 11.95
CA GLY A 259 1.76 -3.17 13.34
C GLY A 259 0.82 -3.89 14.32
N GLY A 260 0.04 -4.88 13.88
CA GLY A 260 -0.97 -5.58 14.69
C GLY A 260 -0.39 -6.33 15.89
N ALA A 261 -1.18 -6.37 16.97
CA ALA A 261 -0.95 -7.24 18.11
C ALA A 261 -0.93 -8.74 17.70
N SER A 262 -1.76 -9.11 16.72
CA SER A 262 -1.93 -10.46 16.20
C SER A 262 -0.67 -11.07 15.58
N LEU A 263 0.33 -10.27 15.21
CA LEU A 263 1.62 -10.79 14.74
C LEU A 263 2.42 -11.48 15.87
N LEU A 264 2.42 -10.93 17.09
CA LEU A 264 3.04 -11.62 18.23
C LEU A 264 2.23 -12.85 18.64
N SER A 265 0.89 -12.75 18.66
CA SER A 265 0.00 -13.90 18.91
C SER A 265 0.24 -15.03 17.91
N THR A 266 0.49 -14.68 16.64
CA THR A 266 0.87 -15.63 15.58
C THR A 266 2.20 -16.31 15.93
N TYR A 267 3.26 -15.55 16.23
CA TYR A 267 4.55 -16.16 16.59
C TYR A 267 4.45 -17.05 17.83
N LEU A 268 3.85 -16.56 18.93
CA LEU A 268 3.70 -17.33 20.17
C LEU A 268 2.90 -18.62 20.00
N GLN A 269 1.85 -18.62 19.16
CA GLN A 269 1.12 -19.86 18.88
C GLN A 269 1.93 -20.79 17.97
N THR A 270 2.62 -20.30 16.92
CA THR A 270 3.49 -21.17 16.11
C THR A 270 4.65 -21.78 16.93
N MET A 271 5.16 -21.06 17.93
CA MET A 271 6.17 -21.56 18.86
C MET A 271 5.63 -22.69 19.74
N ARG A 272 4.39 -22.57 20.24
CA ARG A 272 3.71 -23.67 20.94
C ARG A 272 3.50 -24.87 20.02
N ASP A 273 2.87 -24.66 18.86
CA ASP A 273 2.59 -25.72 17.88
C ASP A 273 3.87 -26.50 17.54
N LEU A 274 4.98 -25.80 17.31
CA LEU A 274 6.29 -26.39 17.00
C LEU A 274 6.96 -27.10 18.19
N MET A 275 6.67 -26.72 19.43
CA MET A 275 7.15 -27.44 20.62
C MET A 275 6.35 -28.73 20.87
N GLU A 276 5.07 -28.75 20.49
CA GLU A 276 4.17 -29.90 20.64
C GLU A 276 4.33 -30.93 19.50
N MET A 277 4.91 -30.55 18.36
CA MET A 277 5.31 -31.45 17.26
C MET A 277 6.55 -32.28 17.62
N ASN A 278 6.36 -33.33 18.43
CA ASN A 278 7.42 -34.26 18.86
C ASN A 278 8.18 -34.95 17.71
N ASP A 279 7.59 -35.05 16.52
CA ASP A 279 8.24 -35.62 15.33
C ASP A 279 9.21 -34.64 14.64
N TRP A 280 9.22 -33.38 15.05
CA TRP A 280 10.07 -32.31 14.50
C TRP A 280 11.12 -31.85 15.54
N PRO A 281 12.24 -32.58 15.70
CA PRO A 281 13.36 -32.14 16.55
C PRO A 281 14.16 -31.01 15.84
N TRP A 282 13.72 -29.77 16.05
CA TRP A 282 14.39 -28.54 15.58
C TRP A 282 15.16 -27.85 16.71
N ASP A 283 16.28 -27.22 16.36
CA ASP A 283 17.17 -26.46 17.25
C ASP A 283 16.92 -24.95 17.21
N PHE A 284 16.56 -24.41 16.03
CA PHE A 284 16.34 -22.98 15.80
C PHE A 284 14.98 -22.68 15.18
N PHE A 285 14.35 -21.61 15.66
CA PHE A 285 13.23 -20.92 15.06
C PHE A 285 13.75 -19.76 14.19
N ILE A 286 13.33 -19.67 12.92
CA ILE A 286 13.62 -18.53 12.03
C ILE A 286 12.33 -18.03 11.39
N ASN A 287 12.03 -16.73 11.51
CA ASN A 287 10.90 -16.13 10.80
C ASN A 287 11.30 -15.52 9.44
N LEU A 288 10.48 -15.71 8.42
CA LEU A 288 10.63 -15.10 7.09
C LEU A 288 9.28 -14.66 6.54
N SER A 289 9.28 -13.61 5.70
CA SER A 289 8.12 -13.22 4.89
C SER A 289 8.29 -13.68 3.43
N ALA A 290 7.23 -13.62 2.62
CA ALA A 290 7.30 -13.88 1.18
C ALA A 290 8.17 -12.87 0.39
N ALA A 291 8.66 -11.81 1.06
CA ALA A 291 9.54 -10.78 0.51
C ALA A 291 10.97 -10.80 1.12
N ASP A 292 11.32 -11.83 1.89
CA ASP A 292 12.71 -12.12 2.28
C ASP A 292 13.38 -13.02 1.22
N TYR A 293 14.71 -13.08 1.19
CA TYR A 293 15.47 -14.05 0.38
C TYR A 293 16.81 -14.39 1.07
N PRO A 294 17.35 -15.62 0.94
CA PRO A 294 18.70 -15.94 1.41
C PRO A 294 19.77 -15.17 0.63
N ILE A 295 20.90 -14.85 1.29
CA ILE A 295 22.09 -14.19 0.70
C ILE A 295 23.39 -14.96 0.95
N ARG A 296 23.30 -16.14 1.57
CA ARG A 296 24.36 -17.16 1.76
C ARG A 296 23.71 -18.54 1.54
N THR A 297 24.50 -19.60 1.42
CA THR A 297 23.95 -20.95 1.18
C THR A 297 23.29 -21.54 2.44
N ASN A 298 22.49 -22.60 2.26
CA ASN A 298 21.99 -23.42 3.37
C ASN A 298 23.13 -23.92 4.27
N ASP A 299 24.23 -24.35 3.66
CA ASP A 299 25.26 -25.12 4.35
C ASP A 299 26.12 -24.19 5.21
N GLN A 300 26.43 -22.98 4.71
CA GLN A 300 27.03 -21.89 5.50
C GLN A 300 26.13 -21.48 6.69
N LEU A 301 24.79 -21.44 6.50
CA LEU A 301 23.85 -21.14 7.58
C LEU A 301 23.83 -22.25 8.65
N VAL A 302 23.86 -23.52 8.24
CA VAL A 302 23.88 -24.67 9.15
C VAL A 302 25.22 -24.76 9.89
N ALA A 303 26.36 -24.53 9.21
CA ALA A 303 27.67 -24.44 9.86
C ALA A 303 27.70 -23.35 10.92
N PHE A 304 27.31 -22.12 10.57
CA PHE A 304 27.26 -20.98 11.47
C PHE A 304 26.36 -21.24 12.71
N LEU A 305 25.13 -21.70 12.50
CA LEU A 305 24.20 -21.95 13.60
C LEU A 305 24.58 -23.17 14.45
N SER A 306 25.29 -24.16 13.87
CA SER A 306 25.85 -25.27 14.65
C SER A 306 26.99 -24.80 15.56
N ARG A 307 27.81 -23.84 15.13
CA ARG A 307 28.89 -23.24 15.93
C ARG A 307 28.37 -22.43 17.13
N TYR A 308 27.18 -21.84 17.01
CA TYR A 308 26.59 -20.89 17.97
C TYR A 308 25.19 -21.33 18.46
N ARG A 309 24.94 -22.63 18.60
CA ARG A 309 23.60 -23.19 18.86
C ARG A 309 22.89 -22.71 20.15
N ASP A 310 23.65 -22.28 21.15
CA ASP A 310 23.10 -21.77 22.42
C ASP A 310 22.83 -20.26 22.42
N MET A 311 23.07 -19.56 21.30
CA MET A 311 22.87 -18.11 21.15
C MET A 311 21.49 -17.75 20.60
N ASN A 312 21.05 -16.51 20.82
CA ASN A 312 19.83 -15.91 20.30
C ASN A 312 20.15 -14.63 19.53
N PHE A 313 19.71 -14.57 18.27
CA PHE A 313 20.08 -13.55 17.30
C PHE A 313 18.96 -12.54 17.09
N LEU A 314 19.02 -11.45 17.84
CA LEU A 314 18.09 -10.30 17.78
C LEU A 314 18.87 -9.07 17.32
N LYS A 315 18.16 -8.02 16.86
CA LYS A 315 18.79 -6.72 16.58
C LYS A 315 18.08 -5.61 17.32
N SER A 316 18.81 -4.98 18.25
CA SER A 316 18.38 -3.80 18.99
C SER A 316 18.49 -2.53 18.13
N HIS A 317 17.79 -1.47 18.53
CA HIS A 317 17.75 -0.21 17.81
C HIS A 317 19.03 0.65 17.96
N GLY A 318 19.92 0.31 18.90
CA GLY A 318 21.29 0.83 19.03
C GLY A 318 21.41 2.34 19.29
N ARG A 319 20.48 2.98 20.02
CA ARG A 319 20.44 4.44 20.26
C ARG A 319 19.84 4.80 21.64
N ASP A 320 19.51 6.07 21.83
CA ASP A 320 18.63 6.60 22.89
C ASP A 320 17.32 5.82 23.01
N ASN A 321 17.18 5.02 24.07
CA ASN A 321 16.05 4.13 24.33
C ASN A 321 14.75 4.89 24.68
N ALA A 322 14.84 5.97 25.46
CA ALA A 322 13.67 6.79 25.79
C ALA A 322 12.99 7.36 24.52
N ARG A 323 13.77 7.63 23.46
CA ARG A 323 13.29 8.00 22.13
C ARG A 323 12.78 6.82 21.30
N PHE A 324 13.29 5.60 21.49
CA PHE A 324 12.72 4.39 20.88
C PHE A 324 11.32 4.13 21.44
N ILE A 325 11.17 4.05 22.76
CA ILE A 325 9.90 3.86 23.48
C ILE A 325 8.79 4.79 22.95
N ARG A 326 9.06 6.11 22.89
CA ARG A 326 8.09 7.11 22.39
C ARG A 326 7.79 7.01 20.89
N LYS A 327 8.70 6.48 20.07
CA LYS A 327 8.50 6.37 18.60
C LYS A 327 7.78 5.09 18.18
N GLN A 328 7.96 4.02 18.95
CA GLN A 328 7.17 2.80 18.84
C GLN A 328 5.77 2.95 19.44
N GLY A 329 5.54 3.98 20.27
CA GLY A 329 4.29 4.12 21.03
C GLY A 329 4.16 3.09 22.15
N LEU A 330 5.28 2.59 22.69
CA LEU A 330 5.26 1.64 23.81
C LEU A 330 4.64 2.25 25.09
N ASP A 331 4.70 3.58 25.22
CA ASP A 331 4.04 4.39 26.24
C ASP A 331 2.52 4.60 25.98
N ARG A 332 1.95 4.02 24.91
CA ARG A 332 0.52 4.10 24.57
C ARG A 332 -0.13 2.72 24.64
N LEU A 333 -1.43 2.72 24.98
CA LEU A 333 -2.28 1.55 24.96
C LEU A 333 -2.96 1.42 23.59
N PHE A 334 -2.84 0.24 22.97
CA PHE A 334 -3.50 -0.08 21.71
C PHE A 334 -4.42 -1.30 21.83
N LEU A 335 -5.39 -1.42 20.93
CA LEU A 335 -6.25 -2.58 20.77
C LEU A 335 -6.38 -2.95 19.28
N GLU A 336 -6.16 -4.21 18.93
CA GLU A 336 -6.46 -4.73 17.59
C GLU A 336 -7.92 -5.19 17.51
N CYS A 337 -8.72 -4.55 16.66
CA CYS A 337 -10.13 -4.90 16.48
C CYS A 337 -10.68 -4.30 15.16
N ASP A 338 -11.71 -4.92 14.55
CA ASP A 338 -12.21 -4.56 13.19
C ASP A 338 -11.10 -4.53 12.11
N THR A 339 -10.02 -5.31 12.28
CA THR A 339 -8.77 -5.26 11.49
C THR A 339 -8.05 -3.89 11.47
N HIS A 340 -8.11 -3.17 12.59
CA HIS A 340 -7.43 -1.88 12.80
C HIS A 340 -6.76 -1.83 14.19
N MET A 341 -5.63 -1.12 14.33
CA MET A 341 -5.00 -0.84 15.64
C MET A 341 -5.46 0.51 16.19
N TRP A 342 -6.41 0.47 17.13
CA TRP A 342 -6.98 1.63 17.80
C TRP A 342 -6.04 2.12 18.91
N ARG A 343 -5.72 3.42 18.95
CA ARG A 343 -5.01 4.03 20.10
C ARG A 343 -6.04 4.45 21.15
N LEU A 344 -5.89 3.98 22.38
CA LEU A 344 -6.89 4.15 23.44
C LEU A 344 -6.49 5.15 24.54
N GLY A 345 -5.20 5.46 24.66
CA GLY A 345 -4.65 6.41 25.64
C GLY A 345 -3.21 6.06 26.04
N ASP A 346 -2.79 6.60 27.17
CA ASP A 346 -1.41 6.49 27.66
C ASP A 346 -1.28 5.41 28.74
N ARG A 347 -0.09 4.81 28.85
CA ARG A 347 0.26 3.83 29.89
C ARG A 347 1.69 4.02 30.38
N ARG A 348 1.98 3.56 31.59
CA ARG A 348 3.35 3.52 32.12
C ARG A 348 4.13 2.35 31.51
N ILE A 349 5.44 2.53 31.39
CA ILE A 349 6.38 1.41 31.20
C ILE A 349 6.57 0.74 32.57
N PRO A 350 6.56 -0.60 32.68
CA PRO A 350 6.66 -1.26 33.99
C PRO A 350 8.04 -1.07 34.62
N GLU A 351 8.08 -0.85 35.94
CA GLU A 351 9.32 -0.78 36.71
C GLU A 351 9.97 -2.16 36.90
N GLY A 352 11.28 -2.17 37.16
CA GLY A 352 12.04 -3.39 37.51
C GLY A 352 12.71 -4.13 36.34
N ILE A 353 12.39 -3.77 35.09
CA ILE A 353 12.93 -4.38 33.87
C ILE A 353 13.55 -3.34 32.92
N ALA A 354 14.53 -3.78 32.13
CA ALA A 354 15.03 -3.04 30.97
C ALA A 354 14.15 -3.31 29.74
N VAL A 355 13.49 -2.30 29.18
CA VAL A 355 12.77 -2.44 27.90
C VAL A 355 13.72 -2.14 26.74
N ASP A 356 13.72 -2.99 25.73
CA ASP A 356 14.49 -2.82 24.48
C ASP A 356 13.68 -3.28 23.27
N GLY A 357 14.14 -2.95 22.06
CA GLY A 357 13.65 -3.51 20.83
C GLY A 357 14.45 -3.06 19.61
N GLY A 358 14.01 -3.48 18.43
CA GLY A 358 14.59 -3.08 17.15
C GLY A 358 13.89 -3.77 15.98
N SER A 359 14.43 -4.88 15.50
CA SER A 359 13.84 -5.64 14.39
C SER A 359 12.97 -6.81 14.87
N ASP A 360 11.82 -6.97 14.24
CA ASP A 360 10.91 -8.12 14.34
C ASP A 360 11.41 -9.38 13.59
N TRP A 361 12.57 -9.32 12.93
CA TRP A 361 13.21 -10.45 12.24
C TRP A 361 14.37 -10.96 13.07
N PHE A 362 14.39 -12.25 13.38
CA PHE A 362 15.32 -12.85 14.36
C PHE A 362 15.59 -14.34 14.09
N LEU A 363 16.49 -14.92 14.87
CA LEU A 363 16.67 -16.37 14.99
C LEU A 363 16.78 -16.70 16.48
N LEU A 364 15.96 -17.63 16.98
CA LEU A 364 15.91 -17.99 18.40
C LEU A 364 16.14 -19.49 18.58
N ASN A 365 16.91 -19.89 19.59
CA ASN A 365 17.14 -21.31 19.87
C ASN A 365 15.98 -21.95 20.66
N ARG A 366 15.86 -23.28 20.58
CA ARG A 366 14.76 -24.05 21.19
C ARG A 366 14.59 -23.75 22.69
N LYS A 367 15.69 -23.65 23.45
CA LYS A 367 15.67 -23.42 24.90
C LYS A 367 14.98 -22.09 25.27
N PHE A 368 15.28 -21.01 24.54
CA PHE A 368 14.63 -19.73 24.78
C PHE A 368 13.17 -19.72 24.29
N VAL A 369 12.87 -20.38 23.16
CA VAL A 369 11.48 -20.52 22.67
C VAL A 369 10.62 -21.34 23.64
N GLU A 370 11.16 -22.42 24.21
CA GLU A 370 10.54 -23.24 25.25
C GLU A 370 10.22 -22.40 26.51
N TYR A 371 11.20 -21.64 27.01
CA TYR A 371 11.02 -20.70 28.10
C TYR A 371 9.93 -19.65 27.82
N VAL A 372 9.97 -18.99 26.66
CA VAL A 372 8.95 -18.02 26.24
C VAL A 372 7.56 -18.67 26.12
N THR A 373 7.49 -19.93 25.70
CA THR A 373 6.21 -20.65 25.52
C THR A 373 5.60 -21.04 26.86
N PHE A 374 6.35 -21.77 27.70
CA PHE A 374 5.83 -22.50 28.85
C PHE A 374 6.14 -21.87 30.22
N SER A 375 7.06 -20.91 30.34
CA SER A 375 7.29 -20.26 31.63
C SER A 375 6.05 -19.51 32.12
N THR A 376 5.72 -19.73 33.39
CA THR A 376 4.68 -19.04 34.16
C THR A 376 5.28 -18.04 35.15
N ASP A 377 6.55 -17.65 34.99
CA ASP A 377 7.19 -16.65 35.83
C ASP A 377 6.58 -15.25 35.65
N ASP A 378 6.97 -14.33 36.54
CA ASP A 378 6.46 -12.96 36.59
C ASP A 378 6.74 -12.17 35.30
N LEU A 379 7.91 -12.36 34.68
CA LEU A 379 8.36 -11.67 33.48
C LEU A 379 7.55 -12.12 32.28
N VAL A 380 7.55 -13.42 31.99
CA VAL A 380 6.88 -13.98 30.81
C VAL A 380 5.36 -13.77 30.90
N THR A 381 4.77 -13.93 32.09
CA THR A 381 3.33 -13.72 32.30
C THR A 381 2.94 -12.25 32.11
N LYS A 382 3.66 -11.30 32.72
CA LYS A 382 3.35 -9.87 32.59
C LYS A 382 3.69 -9.31 31.21
N MET A 383 4.77 -9.79 30.56
CA MET A 383 5.10 -9.37 29.19
C MET A 383 4.08 -9.87 28.17
N LYS A 384 3.63 -11.13 28.23
CA LYS A 384 2.50 -11.60 27.39
C LYS A 384 1.29 -10.68 27.54
N ARG A 385 0.92 -10.29 28.77
CA ARG A 385 -0.20 -9.37 29.04
C ARG A 385 0.02 -7.94 28.52
N PHE A 386 1.20 -7.36 28.73
CA PHE A 386 1.54 -6.01 28.28
C PHE A 386 1.55 -5.92 26.75
N TYR A 387 2.12 -6.93 26.08
CA TYR A 387 2.29 -6.94 24.62
C TYR A 387 1.02 -7.30 23.83
N SER A 388 0.00 -7.90 24.45
CA SER A 388 -1.34 -8.03 23.84
C SER A 388 -2.01 -6.70 23.49
N TYR A 389 -1.58 -5.59 24.10
CA TYR A 389 -2.15 -4.25 23.92
C TYR A 389 -1.12 -3.23 23.39
N THR A 390 -0.22 -3.71 22.52
CA THR A 390 0.95 -2.97 22.04
C THR A 390 1.00 -2.92 20.51
N LEU A 391 1.35 -1.76 19.94
CA LEU A 391 1.69 -1.60 18.53
C LEU A 391 3.08 -2.19 18.23
N LEU A 392 3.24 -2.87 17.09
CA LEU A 392 4.49 -3.50 16.65
C LEU A 392 5.14 -4.41 17.73
N PRO A 393 4.37 -5.31 18.39
CA PRO A 393 4.83 -6.00 19.59
C PRO A 393 6.06 -6.89 19.35
N ALA A 394 6.18 -7.49 18.17
CA ALA A 394 7.31 -8.34 17.80
C ALA A 394 8.64 -7.57 17.66
N GLU A 395 8.61 -6.24 17.49
CA GLU A 395 9.82 -5.41 17.43
C GLU A 395 10.45 -5.17 18.82
N SER A 396 9.84 -5.61 19.94
CA SER A 396 10.38 -5.40 21.30
C SER A 396 10.06 -6.47 22.35
N PHE A 397 9.04 -7.31 22.16
CA PHE A 397 8.71 -8.39 23.10
C PHE A 397 9.89 -9.35 23.34
N PHE A 398 10.50 -9.87 22.27
CA PHE A 398 11.55 -10.88 22.38
C PHE A 398 12.84 -10.31 22.99
N HIS A 399 13.21 -9.09 22.66
CA HIS A 399 14.34 -8.36 23.27
C HIS A 399 14.09 -8.13 24.77
N THR A 400 12.92 -7.56 25.12
CA THR A 400 12.56 -7.24 26.51
C THR A 400 12.45 -8.50 27.38
N VAL A 401 11.93 -9.61 26.85
CA VAL A 401 11.93 -10.89 27.58
C VAL A 401 13.35 -11.45 27.69
N LEU A 402 14.12 -11.51 26.61
CA LEU A 402 15.47 -12.09 26.63
C LEU A 402 16.40 -11.35 27.61
N GLU A 403 16.50 -10.02 27.49
CA GLU A 403 17.40 -9.19 28.30
C GLU A 403 17.09 -9.20 29.80
N ASN A 404 15.89 -9.63 30.21
CA ASN A 404 15.50 -9.73 31.63
C ASN A 404 15.31 -11.17 32.12
N SER A 405 15.40 -12.17 31.23
CA SER A 405 15.28 -13.60 31.56
C SER A 405 16.59 -14.20 32.08
N PRO A 406 16.58 -15.44 32.60
CA PRO A 406 17.80 -16.21 32.87
C PRO A 406 18.67 -16.45 31.62
N TYR A 407 18.13 -16.27 30.42
CA TYR A 407 18.83 -16.47 29.14
C TYR A 407 19.51 -15.21 28.59
N CYS A 408 19.55 -14.10 29.35
CA CYS A 408 20.06 -12.82 28.85
C CYS A 408 21.51 -12.89 28.31
N ASP A 409 22.35 -13.75 28.87
CA ASP A 409 23.74 -13.98 28.44
C ASP A 409 23.87 -14.79 27.13
N SER A 410 22.76 -15.17 26.49
CA SER A 410 22.74 -15.77 25.14
C SER A 410 22.49 -14.76 24.01
N MET A 411 22.24 -13.49 24.32
CA MET A 411 21.88 -12.50 23.31
C MET A 411 23.08 -12.05 22.48
N VAL A 412 22.93 -12.09 21.15
CA VAL A 412 23.83 -11.49 20.16
C VAL A 412 23.08 -10.37 19.45
N ASP A 413 23.60 -9.13 19.47
CA ASP A 413 22.98 -7.94 18.83
C ASP A 413 23.26 -7.89 17.30
N ASN A 414 22.95 -9.01 16.62
CA ASN A 414 22.90 -9.13 15.17
C ASN A 414 21.87 -10.20 14.80
N ASN A 415 20.75 -9.82 14.18
CA ASN A 415 19.72 -10.73 13.70
C ASN A 415 20.04 -11.45 12.38
N LEU A 416 21.28 -11.31 11.89
CA LEU A 416 21.78 -11.89 10.65
C LEU A 416 21.02 -11.44 9.38
N ARG A 417 20.28 -10.31 9.43
CA ARG A 417 19.54 -9.74 8.29
C ARG A 417 20.22 -8.51 7.70
N ILE A 418 20.02 -8.26 6.41
CA ILE A 418 20.18 -6.95 5.77
C ILE A 418 18.80 -6.38 5.45
N THR A 419 18.43 -5.24 6.05
CA THR A 419 17.12 -4.60 5.83
C THR A 419 17.26 -3.31 5.03
N ASN A 420 16.56 -3.19 3.90
CA ASN A 420 16.76 -2.08 2.96
C ASN A 420 16.05 -0.77 3.39
N TRP A 421 16.52 -0.15 4.48
CA TRP A 421 15.92 1.06 5.06
C TRP A 421 16.34 2.36 4.34
N ASN A 422 15.59 2.78 3.31
CA ASN A 422 15.67 4.15 2.79
C ASN A 422 14.51 5.02 3.32
N ARG A 423 14.72 5.65 4.48
CA ARG A 423 13.70 6.45 5.18
C ARG A 423 13.16 7.64 4.38
N LYS A 424 13.89 8.16 3.37
CA LYS A 424 13.39 9.24 2.50
C LYS A 424 12.19 8.78 1.64
N LEU A 425 12.08 7.47 1.40
CA LEU A 425 11.00 6.85 0.63
C LEU A 425 10.07 6.01 1.51
N GLY A 426 10.61 5.16 2.39
CA GLY A 426 9.85 4.21 3.20
C GLY A 426 9.03 4.79 4.37
N CYS A 427 9.27 6.03 4.80
CA CYS A 427 8.53 6.70 5.88
C CYS A 427 7.56 7.74 5.29
N LYS A 428 6.29 7.36 5.05
CA LYS A 428 5.23 8.25 4.50
C LYS A 428 3.94 8.23 5.32
N CYS A 429 3.91 7.59 6.49
CA CYS A 429 2.69 7.35 7.26
C CYS A 429 1.60 6.60 6.46
N GLN A 430 2.02 5.78 5.49
CA GLN A 430 1.15 5.06 4.54
C GLN A 430 0.12 4.13 5.22
N TYR A 431 0.40 3.68 6.45
CA TYR A 431 -0.46 2.77 7.22
C TYR A 431 -1.51 3.47 8.09
N LYS A 432 -1.68 4.80 8.02
CA LYS A 432 -2.64 5.58 8.84
C LYS A 432 -4.12 5.14 8.74
N HIS A 433 -4.48 4.36 7.72
CA HIS A 433 -5.82 3.79 7.56
C HIS A 433 -5.98 2.40 8.22
N ILE A 434 -4.88 1.79 8.67
CA ILE A 434 -4.81 0.47 9.34
C ILE A 434 -4.47 0.64 10.83
N VAL A 435 -3.73 1.69 11.20
CA VAL A 435 -3.30 1.95 12.59
C VAL A 435 -3.39 3.43 12.95
N ASP A 436 -3.66 3.72 14.21
CA ASP A 436 -3.63 5.08 14.80
C ASP A 436 -2.20 5.60 15.06
N TRP A 437 -1.27 5.34 14.13
CA TRP A 437 0.16 5.70 14.22
C TRP A 437 0.81 5.92 12.85
N CYS A 438 2.01 6.50 12.81
CA CYS A 438 2.79 6.65 11.58
C CYS A 438 3.95 5.66 11.51
N GLY A 439 3.84 4.69 10.61
CA GLY A 439 4.88 3.70 10.33
C GLY A 439 5.90 4.09 9.24
N CYS A 440 6.94 3.28 9.16
CA CYS A 440 7.86 3.19 8.02
C CYS A 440 7.92 1.72 7.54
N SER A 441 8.36 1.49 6.30
CA SER A 441 8.71 0.13 5.84
C SER A 441 9.95 0.12 4.92
N PRO A 442 10.70 -1.00 4.85
CA PRO A 442 11.86 -1.12 3.96
C PRO A 442 11.49 -0.99 2.48
N ASN A 443 12.43 -0.44 1.71
CA ASN A 443 12.36 -0.44 0.25
C ASN A 443 12.65 -1.83 -0.31
N ASP A 444 12.28 -2.04 -1.57
CA ASP A 444 12.61 -3.26 -2.30
C ASP A 444 13.98 -3.10 -2.99
N PHE A 445 14.82 -4.14 -2.96
CA PHE A 445 16.16 -4.11 -3.58
C PHE A 445 16.09 -3.96 -5.11
N LYS A 446 17.19 -3.45 -5.70
CA LYS A 446 17.37 -3.24 -7.15
C LYS A 446 18.74 -3.81 -7.60
N PRO A 447 19.04 -3.95 -8.91
CA PRO A 447 20.31 -4.51 -9.40
C PRO A 447 21.56 -3.82 -8.84
N ALA A 448 21.50 -2.50 -8.62
CA ALA A 448 22.58 -1.72 -8.04
C ALA A 448 22.92 -2.10 -6.58
N ASP A 449 22.00 -2.75 -5.85
CA ASP A 449 22.21 -3.17 -4.46
C ASP A 449 23.02 -4.46 -4.30
N PHE A 450 23.24 -5.23 -5.38
CA PHE A 450 23.80 -6.59 -5.31
C PHE A 450 25.08 -6.71 -4.47
N HIS A 451 26.00 -5.74 -4.62
CA HIS A 451 27.26 -5.65 -3.87
C HIS A 451 27.08 -5.67 -2.34
N ARG A 452 25.92 -5.24 -1.83
CA ARG A 452 25.60 -5.20 -0.39
C ARG A 452 25.40 -6.60 0.20
N PHE A 453 25.07 -7.60 -0.62
CA PHE A 453 24.93 -9.00 -0.18
C PHE A 453 26.29 -9.68 0.01
N GLN A 454 27.33 -9.16 -0.63
CA GLN A 454 28.71 -9.66 -0.56
C GLN A 454 29.53 -9.00 0.57
N GLN A 455 28.87 -8.27 1.49
CA GLN A 455 29.53 -7.63 2.62
C GLN A 455 30.02 -8.66 3.65
N THR A 456 31.20 -8.40 4.23
CA THR A 456 31.86 -9.27 5.21
C THR A 456 32.03 -8.60 6.59
N ALA A 457 31.46 -7.40 6.80
CA ALA A 457 31.63 -6.64 8.05
C ALA A 457 30.84 -7.22 9.25
N ARG A 458 29.85 -8.08 9.00
CA ARG A 458 29.16 -8.91 10.00
C ARG A 458 28.50 -10.14 9.32
N PRO A 459 28.26 -11.26 10.02
CA PRO A 459 27.51 -12.38 9.47
C PRO A 459 26.08 -11.97 9.13
N THR A 460 25.63 -12.29 7.91
CA THR A 460 24.26 -12.10 7.43
C THR A 460 23.87 -13.19 6.43
N PHE A 461 22.72 -13.83 6.63
CA PHE A 461 22.26 -14.98 5.82
C PHE A 461 20.98 -14.70 5.05
N PHE A 462 20.21 -13.66 5.42
CA PHE A 462 18.97 -13.26 4.72
C PHE A 462 18.91 -11.74 4.49
N ALA A 463 18.16 -11.32 3.49
CA ALA A 463 17.89 -9.90 3.22
C ALA A 463 16.43 -9.63 2.89
N ARG A 464 15.96 -8.39 3.13
CA ARG A 464 14.62 -7.93 2.75
C ARG A 464 14.56 -6.42 2.42
N LYS A 465 13.70 -5.96 1.50
CA LYS A 465 12.64 -6.71 0.81
C LYS A 465 12.91 -6.98 -0.67
N PHE A 466 12.25 -7.99 -1.21
CA PHE A 466 12.20 -8.33 -2.63
C PHE A 466 10.74 -8.46 -3.08
N GLU A 467 10.36 -7.82 -4.19
CA GLU A 467 9.04 -7.93 -4.81
C GLU A 467 9.21 -8.09 -6.32
N ALA A 468 8.81 -9.24 -6.88
CA ALA A 468 9.05 -9.56 -8.30
C ALA A 468 8.26 -8.67 -9.29
N VAL A 469 7.14 -8.07 -8.86
CA VAL A 469 6.43 -7.03 -9.63
C VAL A 469 7.12 -5.65 -9.59
N VAL A 470 8.18 -5.50 -8.80
CA VAL A 470 8.91 -4.24 -8.55
C VAL A 470 10.35 -4.30 -9.09
N ASN A 471 11.03 -5.45 -8.93
CA ASN A 471 12.24 -5.84 -9.65
C ASN A 471 12.50 -7.34 -9.47
N GLN A 472 12.43 -8.15 -10.52
CA GLN A 472 12.82 -9.55 -10.48
C GLN A 472 14.30 -9.75 -10.85
N GLU A 473 14.94 -8.80 -11.55
CA GLU A 473 16.34 -8.94 -11.98
C GLU A 473 17.29 -9.23 -10.80
N ILE A 474 17.21 -8.46 -9.70
CA ILE A 474 18.05 -8.67 -8.51
C ILE A 474 17.81 -10.05 -7.86
N ILE A 475 16.58 -10.57 -7.92
CA ILE A 475 16.22 -11.89 -7.40
C ILE A 475 16.85 -12.99 -8.27
N GLY A 476 16.89 -12.77 -9.59
CA GLY A 476 17.60 -13.63 -10.53
C GLY A 476 19.11 -13.64 -10.26
N GLN A 477 19.74 -12.46 -10.19
CA GLN A 477 21.17 -12.31 -9.91
C GLN A 477 21.57 -13.05 -8.62
N LEU A 478 20.77 -12.91 -7.55
CA LEU A 478 21.03 -13.54 -6.25
C LEU A 478 20.84 -15.07 -6.26
N ASP A 479 19.77 -15.59 -6.88
CA ASP A 479 19.52 -17.03 -7.01
C ASP A 479 20.56 -17.76 -7.89
N TYR A 480 21.11 -17.08 -8.90
CA TYR A 480 22.16 -17.64 -9.76
C TYR A 480 23.56 -17.53 -9.13
N TYR A 481 23.79 -16.51 -8.30
CA TYR A 481 25.02 -16.38 -7.51
C TYR A 481 25.15 -17.48 -6.45
N LEU A 482 24.06 -17.79 -5.73
CA LEU A 482 24.08 -18.78 -4.66
C LEU A 482 24.04 -20.23 -5.14
N TYR A 483 23.38 -20.51 -6.27
CA TYR A 483 23.03 -21.88 -6.69
C TYR A 483 23.29 -22.15 -8.19
N GLY A 484 24.18 -21.37 -8.80
CA GLY A 484 24.56 -21.48 -10.22
C GLY A 484 23.45 -21.09 -11.20
N ASN A 485 23.80 -21.01 -12.48
CA ASN A 485 22.82 -20.77 -13.54
C ASN A 485 21.92 -21.99 -13.76
N TYR A 486 20.67 -21.75 -14.19
CA TYR A 486 19.83 -22.80 -14.76
C TYR A 486 20.38 -23.26 -16.12
N PRO A 487 20.05 -24.49 -16.59
CA PRO A 487 20.50 -24.99 -17.89
C PRO A 487 20.15 -24.07 -19.06
N SER A 488 21.00 -24.08 -20.10
CA SER A 488 20.73 -23.32 -21.31
C SER A 488 19.41 -23.74 -21.95
N GLY A 489 18.64 -22.77 -22.45
CA GLY A 489 17.30 -23.00 -23.00
C GLY A 489 16.17 -23.08 -21.96
N THR A 490 16.43 -23.01 -20.66
CA THR A 490 15.37 -23.02 -19.63
C THR A 490 14.37 -21.86 -19.84
N PRO A 491 13.06 -22.13 -20.01
CA PRO A 491 12.04 -21.11 -20.27
C PRO A 491 11.71 -20.28 -19.01
N GLY A 492 10.94 -19.21 -19.17
CA GLY A 492 10.34 -18.45 -18.07
C GLY A 492 11.32 -17.65 -17.18
N LEU A 493 12.64 -17.81 -17.28
CA LEU A 493 13.61 -17.22 -16.35
C LEU A 493 13.54 -15.69 -16.19
N ARG A 494 13.14 -14.97 -17.25
CA ARG A 494 12.98 -13.50 -17.25
C ARG A 494 11.51 -13.05 -17.15
N SER A 495 10.58 -13.99 -17.11
CA SER A 495 9.14 -13.75 -17.00
C SER A 495 8.68 -13.78 -15.55
N TYR A 496 7.59 -13.10 -15.21
CA TYR A 496 6.90 -13.27 -13.92
C TYR A 496 5.39 -13.19 -14.13
N TRP A 497 4.66 -14.00 -13.38
CA TRP A 497 3.20 -14.13 -13.44
C TRP A 497 2.63 -14.06 -12.02
N GLU A 498 1.72 -13.13 -11.78
CA GLU A 498 1.07 -12.96 -10.48
C GLU A 498 -0.45 -12.95 -10.62
N ASN A 499 -1.12 -13.87 -9.95
CA ASN A 499 -2.56 -14.02 -10.02
C ASN A 499 -3.27 -12.93 -9.19
N VAL A 500 -3.96 -11.99 -9.85
CA VAL A 500 -4.74 -10.94 -9.19
C VAL A 500 -6.22 -11.31 -9.00
N TYR A 501 -6.70 -12.35 -9.69
CA TYR A 501 -8.03 -12.90 -9.49
C TYR A 501 -8.08 -14.40 -9.79
N ASP A 502 -8.86 -15.14 -9.00
CA ASP A 502 -9.00 -16.59 -9.07
C ASP A 502 -10.45 -16.96 -8.69
N GLU A 503 -11.14 -17.72 -9.55
CA GLU A 503 -12.57 -18.01 -9.45
C GLU A 503 -13.07 -18.48 -8.07
N PRO A 504 -12.35 -19.32 -7.29
CA PRO A 504 -12.79 -19.71 -5.94
C PRO A 504 -12.79 -18.59 -4.90
N ASP A 505 -12.23 -17.41 -5.19
CA ASP A 505 -12.44 -16.20 -4.37
C ASP A 505 -13.79 -15.52 -4.71
N GLY A 506 -14.35 -15.76 -5.91
CA GLY A 506 -15.66 -15.29 -6.37
C GLY A 506 -15.70 -13.83 -6.84
N VAL A 507 -16.52 -13.52 -7.85
CA VAL A 507 -16.59 -12.18 -8.49
C VAL A 507 -16.98 -11.03 -7.57
N HIS A 508 -17.53 -11.31 -6.38
CA HIS A 508 -17.81 -10.31 -5.36
C HIS A 508 -16.53 -9.67 -4.77
N THR A 509 -15.38 -10.33 -4.89
CA THR A 509 -14.06 -9.80 -4.49
C THR A 509 -13.45 -8.82 -5.50
N LEU A 510 -13.90 -8.84 -6.76
CA LEU A 510 -13.56 -7.83 -7.76
C LEU A 510 -14.31 -6.52 -7.50
N SER A 511 -13.86 -5.43 -8.13
CA SER A 511 -14.66 -4.22 -8.33
C SER A 511 -15.51 -4.34 -9.61
N ASP A 512 -16.58 -3.54 -9.73
CA ASP A 512 -17.36 -3.47 -10.98
C ASP A 512 -16.51 -2.97 -12.16
N VAL A 513 -15.49 -2.14 -11.89
CA VAL A 513 -14.49 -1.70 -12.88
C VAL A 513 -13.68 -2.89 -13.41
N ALA A 514 -13.07 -3.67 -12.52
CA ALA A 514 -12.24 -4.80 -12.88
C ALA A 514 -13.07 -5.89 -13.59
N LEU A 515 -14.27 -6.20 -13.09
CA LEU A 515 -15.18 -7.16 -13.72
C LEU A 515 -15.57 -6.71 -15.14
N THR A 516 -15.95 -5.43 -15.33
CA THR A 516 -16.25 -4.86 -16.65
C THR A 516 -15.07 -4.99 -17.61
N MET A 517 -13.87 -4.60 -17.18
CA MET A 517 -12.69 -4.61 -18.05
C MET A 517 -12.20 -6.03 -18.37
N TYR A 518 -12.22 -6.97 -17.41
CA TYR A 518 -11.83 -8.35 -17.65
C TYR A 518 -12.79 -9.06 -18.61
N HIS A 519 -14.11 -8.78 -18.55
CA HIS A 519 -15.06 -9.24 -19.56
C HIS A 519 -14.75 -8.67 -20.97
N ALA A 520 -14.46 -7.37 -21.07
CA ALA A 520 -14.09 -6.73 -22.33
C ALA A 520 -12.76 -7.27 -22.90
N PHE A 521 -11.78 -7.60 -22.05
CA PHE A 521 -10.53 -8.24 -22.44
C PHE A 521 -10.74 -9.66 -22.99
N SER A 522 -11.60 -10.48 -22.37
CA SER A 522 -11.98 -11.80 -22.91
C SER A 522 -12.57 -11.66 -24.31
N ARG A 523 -13.54 -10.75 -24.51
CA ARG A 523 -14.16 -10.47 -25.81
C ARG A 523 -13.20 -9.88 -26.85
N LEU A 524 -12.17 -9.14 -26.43
CA LEU A 524 -11.11 -8.67 -27.32
C LEU A 524 -10.26 -9.84 -27.85
N GLY A 525 -10.03 -10.87 -27.02
CA GLY A 525 -9.40 -12.12 -27.43
C GLY A 525 -10.25 -12.97 -28.37
N LEU A 526 -11.55 -13.12 -28.10
CA LEU A 526 -12.45 -13.87 -29.00
C LEU A 526 -12.52 -13.23 -30.40
N ARG A 527 -12.58 -11.89 -30.48
CA ARG A 527 -12.51 -11.15 -31.75
C ARG A 527 -11.15 -11.32 -32.46
N ARG A 528 -10.05 -11.50 -31.72
CA ARG A 528 -8.75 -11.86 -32.30
C ARG A 528 -8.79 -13.26 -32.92
N ALA A 529 -9.33 -14.27 -32.21
CA ALA A 529 -9.43 -15.63 -32.75
C ALA A 529 -10.24 -15.68 -34.06
N GLU A 530 -11.41 -15.02 -34.09
CA GLU A 530 -12.25 -14.91 -35.28
C GLU A 530 -11.51 -14.24 -36.45
N THR A 531 -10.72 -13.19 -36.19
CA THR A 531 -9.99 -12.44 -37.23
C THR A 531 -8.63 -13.02 -37.62
N SER A 532 -8.05 -13.96 -36.84
CA SER A 532 -6.80 -14.66 -37.19
C SER A 532 -7.02 -15.85 -38.13
N PHE A 533 -8.27 -16.26 -38.36
CA PHE A 533 -8.60 -17.34 -39.30
C PHE A 533 -8.78 -16.79 -40.72
N HIS A 534 -8.03 -17.33 -41.68
CA HIS A 534 -8.00 -16.86 -43.08
C HIS A 534 -8.21 -18.04 -44.04
N ALA A 535 -9.44 -18.55 -44.13
CA ALA A 535 -9.85 -19.57 -45.09
C ALA A 535 -11.26 -19.28 -45.63
N ALA A 536 -11.59 -19.85 -46.79
CA ALA A 536 -12.94 -19.78 -47.35
C ALA A 536 -13.82 -20.90 -46.79
N GLY A 537 -14.90 -20.54 -46.10
CA GLY A 537 -15.83 -21.48 -45.46
C GLY A 537 -16.36 -20.92 -44.14
N ASP A 538 -17.03 -21.79 -43.35
CA ASP A 538 -17.42 -21.43 -41.98
C ASP A 538 -16.18 -21.28 -41.09
N ASN A 539 -16.12 -20.14 -40.38
CA ASN A 539 -14.98 -19.80 -39.52
C ASN A 539 -15.07 -20.57 -38.19
N SER A 540 -14.24 -21.60 -38.02
CA SER A 540 -14.19 -22.43 -36.81
C SER A 540 -13.46 -21.81 -35.61
N CYS A 541 -13.08 -20.54 -35.72
CA CYS A 541 -12.55 -19.70 -34.65
C CYS A 541 -13.57 -18.66 -34.15
N ARG A 542 -14.87 -18.87 -34.43
CA ARG A 542 -15.97 -18.05 -33.90
C ARG A 542 -16.43 -18.56 -32.55
N TYR A 543 -16.57 -17.66 -31.58
CA TYR A 543 -16.83 -18.00 -30.19
C TYR A 543 -17.93 -17.13 -29.55
N TYR A 544 -18.70 -17.72 -28.64
CA TYR A 544 -19.60 -17.01 -27.73
C TYR A 544 -19.07 -17.10 -26.28
N PRO A 545 -18.88 -15.98 -25.55
CA PRO A 545 -18.32 -15.99 -24.20
C PRO A 545 -19.29 -16.59 -23.19
N MET A 546 -18.78 -17.39 -22.24
CA MET A 546 -19.58 -18.09 -21.23
C MET A 546 -19.15 -17.74 -19.81
N GLY A 547 -20.12 -17.40 -18.95
CA GLY A 547 -19.90 -17.15 -17.53
C GLY A 547 -19.09 -15.89 -17.23
N HIS A 548 -18.07 -16.04 -16.38
CA HIS A 548 -17.16 -14.98 -15.94
C HIS A 548 -15.70 -15.42 -16.20
N PRO A 549 -14.71 -14.50 -16.11
CA PRO A 549 -13.30 -14.89 -16.06
C PRO A 549 -13.03 -15.92 -14.95
N VAL A 550 -12.20 -16.92 -15.26
CA VAL A 550 -11.79 -18.00 -14.34
C VAL A 550 -10.59 -17.57 -13.50
N SER A 551 -9.65 -16.85 -14.11
CA SER A 551 -8.50 -16.27 -13.40
C SER A 551 -7.86 -15.15 -14.21
N VAL A 552 -7.26 -14.18 -13.52
CA VAL A 552 -6.49 -13.10 -14.16
C VAL A 552 -5.10 -13.01 -13.56
N HIS A 553 -4.08 -12.96 -14.43
CA HIS A 553 -2.69 -12.78 -14.06
C HIS A 553 -2.15 -11.44 -14.59
N LEU A 554 -1.35 -10.75 -13.78
CA LEU A 554 -0.37 -9.78 -14.28
C LEU A 554 0.76 -10.56 -14.96
N TYR A 555 1.19 -10.13 -16.14
CA TYR A 555 2.36 -10.69 -16.82
C TYR A 555 3.46 -9.63 -16.94
N PHE A 556 4.69 -10.00 -16.55
CA PHE A 556 5.90 -9.18 -16.67
C PHE A 556 6.97 -9.95 -17.45
N LEU A 557 7.76 -9.22 -18.26
CA LEU A 557 8.89 -9.77 -19.00
C LEU A 557 10.08 -8.79 -18.95
N ALA A 558 11.15 -9.23 -18.28
CA ALA A 558 12.32 -8.42 -17.94
C ALA A 558 11.93 -7.07 -17.29
N ASP A 559 11.28 -7.18 -16.13
CA ASP A 559 10.84 -6.08 -15.25
C ASP A 559 9.99 -4.99 -15.92
N ARG A 560 9.33 -5.34 -17.03
CA ARG A 560 8.34 -4.51 -17.73
C ARG A 560 7.00 -5.23 -17.73
N PHE A 561 5.95 -4.53 -17.32
CA PHE A 561 4.57 -5.00 -17.41
C PHE A 561 4.18 -5.23 -18.89
N GLN A 562 3.63 -6.40 -19.18
CA GLN A 562 3.15 -6.81 -20.51
C GLN A 562 1.62 -6.76 -20.61
N GLY A 563 0.92 -6.41 -19.54
CA GLY A 563 -0.54 -6.44 -19.47
C GLY A 563 -1.08 -7.65 -18.70
N PHE A 564 -2.29 -8.07 -19.05
CA PHE A 564 -3.04 -9.11 -18.35
C PHE A 564 -3.16 -10.38 -19.17
N LEU A 565 -3.15 -11.52 -18.49
CA LEU A 565 -3.62 -12.80 -19.01
C LEU A 565 -4.96 -13.12 -18.36
N ILE A 566 -6.01 -13.30 -19.18
CA ILE A 566 -7.37 -13.59 -18.70
C ILE A 566 -7.72 -14.99 -19.17
N ARG A 567 -7.95 -15.91 -18.24
CA ARG A 567 -8.50 -17.24 -18.53
C ARG A 567 -10.02 -17.19 -18.45
N HIS A 568 -10.71 -17.72 -19.45
CA HIS A 568 -12.18 -17.66 -19.58
C HIS A 568 -12.72 -18.86 -20.35
N HIS A 569 -14.04 -19.07 -20.29
CA HIS A 569 -14.73 -20.10 -21.05
C HIS A 569 -15.48 -19.47 -22.23
N ALA A 570 -15.50 -20.17 -23.36
CA ALA A 570 -16.27 -19.76 -24.54
C ALA A 570 -16.73 -20.97 -25.36
N THR A 571 -17.95 -20.91 -25.89
CA THR A 571 -18.48 -21.94 -26.79
C THR A 571 -17.97 -21.67 -28.20
N ASN A 572 -17.21 -22.61 -28.77
CA ASN A 572 -16.86 -22.61 -30.19
C ASN A 572 -18.13 -22.87 -31.02
N LEU A 573 -18.49 -21.94 -31.89
CA LEU A 573 -19.77 -21.93 -32.59
C LEU A 573 -19.85 -22.91 -33.77
N ALA A 574 -18.71 -23.33 -34.34
CA ALA A 574 -18.71 -24.28 -35.47
C ALA A 574 -18.90 -25.74 -35.02
N VAL A 575 -18.50 -26.07 -33.79
CA VAL A 575 -18.64 -27.42 -33.21
C VAL A 575 -19.58 -27.49 -32.01
N SER A 576 -20.13 -26.36 -31.56
CA SER A 576 -21.00 -26.22 -30.37
C SER A 576 -20.41 -26.84 -29.09
N LYS A 577 -19.09 -26.70 -28.89
CA LYS A 577 -18.38 -27.21 -27.70
C LYS A 577 -17.84 -26.07 -26.85
N LEU A 578 -17.88 -26.24 -25.53
CA LEU A 578 -17.24 -25.34 -24.58
C LEU A 578 -15.73 -25.56 -24.61
N GLU A 579 -14.97 -24.50 -24.88
CA GLU A 579 -13.52 -24.46 -24.80
C GLU A 579 -13.08 -23.54 -23.64
N THR A 580 -11.89 -23.78 -23.09
CA THR A 580 -11.28 -22.92 -22.07
C THR A 580 -10.02 -22.29 -22.66
N LEU A 581 -9.99 -20.96 -22.66
CA LEU A 581 -8.99 -20.17 -23.37
C LEU A 581 -8.27 -19.24 -22.39
N GLU A 582 -7.03 -18.84 -22.70
CA GLU A 582 -6.36 -17.70 -22.07
C GLU A 582 -6.04 -16.63 -23.12
N THR A 583 -6.43 -15.37 -22.86
CA THR A 583 -6.15 -14.21 -23.71
C THR A 583 -5.06 -13.35 -23.07
N TRP A 584 -4.00 -13.02 -23.82
CA TRP A 584 -3.06 -11.97 -23.46
C TRP A 584 -3.51 -10.63 -24.04
N VAL A 585 -3.79 -9.64 -23.18
CA VAL A 585 -4.01 -8.24 -23.58
C VAL A 585 -2.89 -7.34 -23.07
N MET A 586 -2.44 -6.40 -23.92
CA MET A 586 -1.39 -5.42 -23.59
C MET A 586 -1.90 -3.99 -23.81
N PRO A 587 -1.54 -3.02 -22.94
CA PRO A 587 -1.91 -1.62 -23.16
C PRO A 587 -1.06 -1.03 -24.29
N LYS A 588 -1.67 -0.22 -25.16
CA LYS A 588 -0.97 0.50 -26.22
C LYS A 588 -0.17 1.65 -25.63
N LYS A 589 0.95 2.01 -26.27
CA LYS A 589 1.77 3.16 -25.86
C LYS A 589 1.03 4.47 -26.12
N VAL A 590 0.58 5.12 -25.04
CA VAL A 590 -0.21 6.36 -25.05
C VAL A 590 0.60 7.62 -24.76
N PHE A 591 1.72 7.52 -24.02
CA PHE A 591 2.64 8.64 -23.78
C PHE A 591 3.38 9.03 -25.06
N LYS A 592 3.43 10.33 -25.37
CA LYS A 592 4.10 10.91 -26.54
C LYS A 592 4.78 12.22 -26.14
N ILE A 593 6.06 12.35 -26.46
CA ILE A 593 6.76 13.65 -26.49
C ILE A 593 6.32 14.38 -27.76
N ALA A 594 6.23 15.72 -27.71
CA ALA A 594 5.82 16.53 -28.85
C ALA A 594 6.87 16.55 -29.98
N SER A 595 6.43 16.87 -31.20
CA SER A 595 7.27 17.09 -32.37
C SER A 595 6.89 18.42 -33.04
N PRO A 596 7.82 19.37 -33.27
CA PRO A 596 9.22 19.31 -32.85
C PRO A 596 9.37 19.21 -31.31
N PRO A 597 10.47 18.63 -30.80
CA PRO A 597 10.74 18.61 -29.38
C PRO A 597 10.83 20.03 -28.82
N SER A 598 10.34 20.23 -27.60
CA SER A 598 10.61 21.47 -26.85
C SER A 598 12.11 21.63 -26.62
N ASP A 599 12.55 22.88 -26.49
CA ASP A 599 13.78 23.29 -25.80
C ASP A 599 14.03 22.55 -24.47
N PHE A 600 12.93 22.18 -23.80
CA PHE A 600 12.90 21.53 -22.51
C PHE A 600 12.94 20.00 -22.57
N GLY A 601 14.08 19.42 -22.17
CA GLY A 601 14.35 17.97 -22.24
C GLY A 601 14.32 17.17 -20.92
N ARG A 602 13.86 17.71 -19.77
CA ARG A 602 13.90 16.95 -18.49
C ARG A 602 12.81 15.88 -18.37
N LEU A 603 11.68 15.98 -19.08
CA LEU A 603 10.57 15.02 -18.95
C LEU A 603 10.93 13.67 -19.57
N GLN A 604 10.93 12.60 -18.77
CA GLN A 604 11.19 11.24 -19.25
C GLN A 604 9.90 10.46 -19.56
N PHE A 605 8.87 10.61 -18.73
CA PHE A 605 7.64 9.83 -18.80
C PHE A 605 6.50 10.52 -18.03
N SER A 606 5.24 10.25 -18.41
CA SER A 606 4.05 10.69 -17.68
C SER A 606 2.93 9.66 -17.80
N GLU A 607 2.30 9.36 -16.66
CA GLU A 607 1.39 8.24 -16.47
C GLU A 607 0.29 8.61 -15.49
N ILE A 608 -0.93 8.09 -15.73
CA ILE A 608 -2.12 8.38 -14.93
C ILE A 608 -2.63 7.06 -14.36
N GLY A 609 -2.91 7.02 -13.06
CA GLY A 609 -3.38 5.81 -12.39
C GLY A 609 -3.93 6.06 -10.98
N THR A 610 -4.16 4.99 -10.24
CA THR A 610 -4.56 5.00 -8.83
C THR A 610 -3.61 4.13 -8.02
N GLU A 611 -3.67 4.21 -6.68
CA GLU A 611 -2.81 3.45 -5.77
C GLU A 611 -1.30 3.75 -5.96
N TRP A 612 -0.94 5.04 -5.90
CA TRP A 612 0.46 5.48 -5.97
C TRP A 612 1.26 5.02 -4.75
N ASP A 613 2.22 4.12 -4.98
CA ASP A 613 3.22 3.70 -4.00
C ASP A 613 4.34 4.74 -3.93
N ALA A 614 4.27 5.64 -2.93
CA ALA A 614 5.28 6.68 -2.73
C ALA A 614 6.65 6.15 -2.22
N LYS A 615 6.77 4.86 -1.88
CA LYS A 615 8.00 4.18 -1.48
C LYS A 615 8.75 3.63 -2.69
N GLU A 616 8.06 2.92 -3.58
CA GLU A 616 8.63 2.31 -4.80
C GLU A 616 8.45 3.16 -6.08
N ARG A 617 7.66 4.24 -6.01
CA ARG A 617 7.43 5.24 -7.07
C ARG A 617 6.77 4.65 -8.32
N LEU A 618 5.69 3.90 -8.11
CA LEU A 618 4.88 3.24 -9.14
C LEU A 618 3.39 3.20 -8.73
N PHE A 619 2.49 2.93 -9.67
CA PHE A 619 1.09 2.64 -9.37
C PHE A 619 0.89 1.14 -9.13
N ARG A 620 0.20 0.77 -8.03
CA ARG A 620 -0.15 -0.63 -7.73
C ARG A 620 -1.33 -1.14 -8.56
N ASN A 621 -2.18 -0.24 -9.05
CA ASN A 621 -3.07 -0.50 -10.19
C ASN A 621 -2.26 -0.53 -11.50
N PHE A 622 -1.46 -1.58 -11.69
CA PHE A 622 -0.55 -1.75 -12.85
C PHE A 622 -1.23 -1.63 -14.22
N GLY A 623 -2.53 -1.94 -14.29
CA GLY A 623 -3.31 -1.82 -15.51
C GLY A 623 -3.84 -0.42 -15.82
N GLY A 624 -3.78 0.52 -14.88
CA GLY A 624 -4.50 1.79 -15.00
C GLY A 624 -6.01 1.58 -15.18
N LEU A 625 -6.57 0.54 -14.56
CA LEU A 625 -7.99 0.19 -14.70
C LEU A 625 -8.83 1.21 -13.91
N LEU A 626 -9.60 2.03 -14.60
CA LEU A 626 -10.36 3.14 -14.02
C LEU A 626 -11.81 3.14 -14.51
N GLY A 627 -12.73 3.43 -13.60
CA GLY A 627 -14.15 3.65 -13.84
C GLY A 627 -14.59 5.07 -13.47
N PRO A 628 -15.90 5.38 -13.55
CA PRO A 628 -16.39 6.75 -13.43
C PRO A 628 -16.30 7.35 -12.03
N THR A 629 -16.06 6.54 -11.00
CA THR A 629 -15.98 6.96 -9.60
C THR A 629 -14.54 6.99 -9.04
N ASP A 630 -13.54 6.69 -9.86
CA ASP A 630 -12.14 6.73 -9.43
C ASP A 630 -11.59 8.15 -9.44
N GLU A 631 -10.64 8.42 -8.53
CA GLU A 631 -9.95 9.71 -8.40
C GLU A 631 -8.51 9.59 -8.95
N PRO A 632 -8.29 9.83 -10.25
CA PRO A 632 -7.00 9.58 -10.91
C PRO A 632 -5.89 10.53 -10.43
N VAL A 633 -4.70 9.97 -10.26
CA VAL A 633 -3.46 10.67 -9.91
C VAL A 633 -2.59 10.78 -11.16
N GLY A 634 -2.13 11.98 -11.50
CA GLY A 634 -1.18 12.19 -12.60
C GLY A 634 0.26 12.25 -12.09
N MET A 635 1.12 11.36 -12.59
CA MET A 635 2.54 11.27 -12.25
C MET A 635 3.43 11.69 -13.43
N GLN A 636 4.58 12.31 -13.14
CA GLN A 636 5.60 12.69 -14.10
C GLN A 636 6.98 12.27 -13.58
N LYS A 637 7.83 11.72 -14.46
CA LYS A 637 9.21 11.32 -14.17
C LYS A 637 10.20 12.27 -14.85
N TRP A 638 11.24 12.67 -14.13
CA TRP A 638 12.17 13.71 -14.52
C TRP A 638 13.62 13.25 -14.52
N GLY A 639 14.40 13.73 -15.49
CA GLY A 639 15.85 13.73 -15.43
C GLY A 639 16.40 14.88 -14.57
N LYS A 640 17.70 14.83 -14.26
CA LYS A 640 18.43 15.93 -13.61
C LYS A 640 18.51 17.14 -14.54
N GLY A 641 18.55 18.35 -13.99
CA GLY A 641 18.66 19.60 -14.74
C GLY A 641 18.35 20.81 -13.86
N PRO A 642 18.23 22.03 -14.41
CA PRO A 642 17.83 23.21 -13.64
C PRO A 642 16.37 23.14 -13.17
N ASN A 643 16.02 23.99 -12.18
CA ASN A 643 14.64 24.19 -11.77
C ASN A 643 13.80 24.72 -12.96
N VAL A 644 12.56 24.26 -13.09
CA VAL A 644 11.63 24.63 -14.17
C VAL A 644 10.19 24.59 -13.67
N THR A 645 9.29 25.38 -14.28
CA THR A 645 7.85 25.26 -14.05
C THR A 645 7.18 24.73 -15.32
N VAL A 646 6.26 23.78 -15.18
CA VAL A 646 5.43 23.28 -16.30
C VAL A 646 3.96 23.32 -15.95
N THR A 647 3.12 23.56 -16.95
CA THR A 647 1.65 23.55 -16.83
C THR A 647 1.13 22.16 -17.18
N VAL A 648 0.26 21.60 -16.33
CA VAL A 648 -0.42 20.31 -16.57
C VAL A 648 -1.90 20.59 -16.81
N ILE A 649 -2.44 20.04 -17.89
CA ILE A 649 -3.81 20.28 -18.35
C ILE A 649 -4.55 18.95 -18.53
N TRP A 650 -5.71 18.84 -17.90
CA TRP A 650 -6.58 17.66 -17.93
C TRP A 650 -7.76 17.89 -18.87
N VAL A 651 -7.90 17.05 -19.90
CA VAL A 651 -8.91 17.18 -20.96
C VAL A 651 -9.78 15.93 -21.02
N ASP A 652 -11.10 16.11 -20.94
CA ASP A 652 -12.09 15.04 -20.96
C ASP A 652 -12.40 14.52 -22.39
N PRO A 653 -13.13 13.40 -22.54
CA PRO A 653 -13.39 12.77 -23.85
C PRO A 653 -14.22 13.59 -24.83
N VAL A 654 -14.84 14.70 -24.38
CA VAL A 654 -15.61 15.64 -25.22
C VAL A 654 -14.97 17.03 -25.24
N ASN A 655 -13.66 17.11 -24.99
CA ASN A 655 -12.84 18.32 -25.04
C ASN A 655 -13.11 19.37 -23.94
N VAL A 656 -13.77 19.01 -22.83
CA VAL A 656 -13.86 19.90 -21.66
C VAL A 656 -12.53 19.88 -20.92
N ILE A 657 -11.95 21.06 -20.66
CA ILE A 657 -10.78 21.19 -19.79
C ILE A 657 -11.26 21.08 -18.33
N ALA A 658 -10.87 20.00 -17.67
CA ALA A 658 -11.34 19.62 -16.33
C ALA A 658 -10.51 20.28 -15.21
N ALA A 659 -9.20 20.43 -15.42
CA ALA A 659 -8.27 21.09 -14.51
C ALA A 659 -7.06 21.62 -15.26
N THR A 660 -6.49 22.73 -14.79
CA THR A 660 -5.19 23.27 -15.22
C THR A 660 -4.44 23.75 -13.99
N TYR A 661 -3.16 23.37 -13.85
CA TYR A 661 -2.30 23.82 -12.75
C TYR A 661 -0.81 23.79 -13.14
N ASP A 662 -0.03 24.68 -12.55
CA ASP A 662 1.43 24.69 -12.71
C ASP A 662 2.12 23.88 -11.59
N ILE A 663 3.23 23.22 -11.93
CA ILE A 663 4.10 22.54 -10.97
C ILE A 663 5.57 22.97 -11.14
N LEU A 664 6.21 23.32 -10.02
CA LEU A 664 7.64 23.58 -9.93
C LEU A 664 8.39 22.25 -9.82
N ILE A 665 9.29 21.99 -10.77
CA ILE A 665 10.15 20.81 -10.80
C ILE A 665 11.55 21.22 -10.33
N GLU A 666 11.89 20.88 -9.10
CA GLU A 666 13.23 21.13 -8.54
C GLU A 666 14.31 20.37 -9.33
N SER A 667 15.55 20.87 -9.29
CA SER A 667 16.72 20.29 -9.97
C SER A 667 17.06 18.86 -9.52
N SER A 668 16.73 18.53 -8.27
CA SER A 668 16.85 17.22 -7.64
C SER A 668 15.60 16.34 -7.76
N ALA A 669 14.48 16.87 -8.27
CA ALA A 669 13.23 16.13 -8.38
C ALA A 669 13.34 15.04 -9.47
N GLU A 670 13.10 13.79 -9.08
CA GLU A 670 13.08 12.62 -9.96
C GLU A 670 11.64 12.23 -10.37
N PHE A 671 10.66 12.53 -9.52
CA PHE A 671 9.25 12.23 -9.71
C PHE A 671 8.38 13.33 -9.08
N THR A 672 7.32 13.73 -9.77
CA THR A 672 6.20 14.52 -9.21
C THR A 672 4.89 13.78 -9.43
N HIS A 673 3.91 14.00 -8.56
CA HIS A 673 2.56 13.47 -8.71
C HIS A 673 1.54 14.41 -8.07
N TYR A 674 0.33 14.48 -8.63
CA TYR A 674 -0.77 15.26 -8.06
C TYR A 674 -2.11 14.60 -8.37
N LYS A 675 -3.07 14.72 -7.44
CA LYS A 675 -4.45 14.26 -7.59
C LYS A 675 -5.38 15.48 -7.64
N PRO A 676 -5.84 15.91 -8.82
CA PRO A 676 -6.76 17.03 -8.91
C PRO A 676 -8.12 16.69 -8.26
N PRO A 677 -8.76 17.66 -7.59
CA PRO A 677 -10.07 17.46 -6.97
C PRO A 677 -11.17 17.55 -8.04
N LEU A 678 -11.29 16.52 -8.87
CA LEU A 678 -12.28 16.44 -9.94
C LEU A 678 -13.63 15.96 -9.39
N ASN A 679 -14.70 16.71 -9.66
CA ASN A 679 -16.06 16.30 -9.35
C ASN A 679 -16.41 14.98 -10.07
N LEU A 680 -17.06 14.08 -9.33
CA LEU A 680 -17.49 12.76 -9.81
C LEU A 680 -18.97 12.77 -10.25
N PRO A 681 -19.39 11.86 -11.15
CA PRO A 681 -18.55 10.88 -11.84
C PRO A 681 -17.76 11.50 -13.01
N LEU A 682 -16.59 10.95 -13.29
CA LEU A 682 -15.82 11.26 -14.49
C LEU A 682 -16.54 10.75 -15.74
N ARG A 683 -16.57 11.56 -16.81
CA ARG A 683 -17.16 11.15 -18.09
C ARG A 683 -16.40 9.95 -18.67
N PRO A 684 -17.07 8.84 -19.02
CA PRO A 684 -16.41 7.70 -19.66
C PRO A 684 -15.86 8.02 -21.04
N GLY A 685 -14.75 7.38 -21.39
CA GLY A 685 -14.02 7.59 -22.64
C GLY A 685 -12.52 7.78 -22.43
N VAL A 686 -11.80 8.09 -23.51
CA VAL A 686 -10.35 8.32 -23.47
C VAL A 686 -10.07 9.78 -23.13
N TRP A 687 -9.56 10.01 -21.93
CA TRP A 687 -9.08 11.30 -21.45
C TRP A 687 -7.66 11.58 -21.99
N THR A 688 -7.28 12.86 -22.06
CA THR A 688 -5.94 13.30 -22.48
C THR A 688 -5.35 14.28 -21.48
N ILE A 689 -4.11 14.01 -21.05
CA ILE A 689 -3.33 14.93 -20.21
C ILE A 689 -2.21 15.52 -21.06
N LYS A 690 -2.07 16.85 -21.02
CA LYS A 690 -1.00 17.59 -21.71
C LYS A 690 -0.06 18.23 -20.69
N ILE A 691 1.22 18.26 -21.02
CA ILE A 691 2.27 18.96 -20.26
C ILE A 691 2.86 20.04 -21.17
N LEU A 692 2.91 21.27 -20.69
CA LEU A 692 3.34 22.45 -21.45
C LEU A 692 4.44 23.22 -20.71
N HIS A 693 5.32 23.89 -21.47
CA HIS A 693 6.35 24.80 -21.00
C HIS A 693 6.15 26.13 -21.75
N HIS A 694 5.82 27.22 -21.04
CA HIS A 694 5.48 28.52 -21.65
C HIS A 694 4.47 28.42 -22.82
N TRP A 695 3.39 27.66 -22.62
CA TRP A 695 2.36 27.34 -23.62
C TRP A 695 2.80 26.48 -24.83
N VAL A 696 4.08 26.12 -24.96
CA VAL A 696 4.56 25.12 -25.92
C VAL A 696 4.27 23.72 -25.35
N GLN A 697 3.68 22.82 -26.14
CA GLN A 697 3.44 21.44 -25.70
C GLN A 697 4.75 20.66 -25.63
N VAL A 698 5.05 20.10 -24.45
CA VAL A 698 6.20 19.22 -24.22
C VAL A 698 5.83 17.77 -24.50
N ALA A 699 4.68 17.31 -23.99
CA ALA A 699 4.21 15.95 -24.13
C ALA A 699 2.69 15.82 -23.90
N GLU A 700 2.14 14.67 -24.28
CA GLU A 700 0.83 14.22 -23.83
C GLU A 700 0.82 12.74 -23.42
N THR A 701 -0.16 12.37 -22.60
CA THR A 701 -0.50 10.97 -22.28
C THR A 701 -2.02 10.82 -22.23
N LYS A 702 -2.54 9.59 -22.23
CA LYS A 702 -3.98 9.29 -22.27
C LYS A 702 -4.33 8.17 -21.31
N PHE A 703 -5.56 8.18 -20.80
CA PHE A 703 -6.09 7.09 -19.97
C PHE A 703 -7.57 6.86 -20.30
N LEU A 704 -8.10 5.69 -19.95
CA LEU A 704 -9.49 5.31 -20.19
C LEU A 704 -10.27 5.34 -18.87
N VAL A 705 -11.32 6.15 -18.82
CA VAL A 705 -12.41 5.99 -17.84
C VAL A 705 -13.43 5.06 -18.47
N THR A 706 -13.57 3.85 -17.94
CA THR A 706 -14.39 2.79 -18.55
C THR A 706 -15.85 2.93 -18.12
N PRO A 707 -16.83 2.91 -19.05
CA PRO A 707 -18.24 2.78 -18.70
C PRO A 707 -18.48 1.41 -18.06
N LEU A 708 -19.09 1.36 -16.87
CA LEU A 708 -19.36 0.10 -16.17
C LEU A 708 -20.49 -0.69 -16.83
N THR A 709 -20.30 -1.98 -17.12
CA THR A 709 -21.39 -2.89 -17.52
C THR A 709 -22.09 -3.54 -16.32
N PHE A 710 -21.48 -3.44 -15.13
CA PHE A 710 -21.98 -4.02 -13.89
C PHE A 710 -22.21 -2.95 -12.82
N SER A 711 -23.22 -3.19 -11.97
CA SER A 711 -23.45 -2.51 -10.69
C SER A 711 -23.63 -3.59 -9.64
N ASN A 712 -22.82 -3.58 -8.58
CA ASN A 712 -22.86 -4.61 -7.52
C ASN A 712 -22.75 -6.05 -8.09
N ARG A 713 -21.90 -6.23 -9.12
CA ARG A 713 -21.68 -7.46 -9.91
C ARG A 713 -22.88 -7.98 -10.71
N GLN A 714 -23.99 -7.25 -10.74
CA GLN A 714 -25.15 -7.54 -11.60
C GLN A 714 -25.14 -6.64 -12.85
N PRO A 715 -25.75 -7.04 -13.97
CA PRO A 715 -25.85 -6.18 -15.16
C PRO A 715 -26.49 -4.83 -14.84
N ILE A 716 -25.83 -3.74 -15.25
CA ILE A 716 -26.22 -2.37 -14.87
C ILE A 716 -27.59 -1.96 -15.44
N LYS A 717 -28.43 -1.33 -14.61
CA LYS A 717 -29.75 -0.82 -15.03
C LYS A 717 -29.63 0.56 -15.67
N GLN A 718 -30.64 0.96 -16.44
CA GLN A 718 -30.59 2.20 -17.23
C GLN A 718 -30.45 3.47 -16.38
N GLU A 719 -31.10 3.53 -15.21
CA GLU A 719 -30.96 4.63 -14.24
C GLU A 719 -29.54 4.71 -13.66
N GLU A 720 -28.93 3.56 -13.39
CA GLU A 720 -27.56 3.47 -12.88
C GLU A 720 -26.55 3.86 -13.96
N ALA A 721 -26.73 3.39 -15.20
CA ALA A 721 -25.91 3.78 -16.35
C ALA A 721 -25.96 5.31 -16.56
N MET A 722 -27.17 5.89 -16.61
CA MET A 722 -27.35 7.35 -16.69
C MET A 722 -26.65 8.09 -15.55
N LYS A 723 -26.76 7.59 -14.32
CA LYS A 723 -26.10 8.16 -13.13
C LYS A 723 -24.58 8.11 -13.22
N TYR A 724 -23.99 6.99 -13.65
CA TYR A 724 -22.53 6.81 -13.66
C TYR A 724 -21.85 7.33 -14.95
N HIS A 725 -22.55 7.38 -16.08
CA HIS A 725 -21.91 7.62 -17.39
C HIS A 725 -22.12 9.03 -17.96
N SER A 726 -22.99 9.87 -17.35
CA SER A 726 -23.26 11.23 -17.85
C SER A 726 -22.09 12.21 -17.69
N GLY A 727 -21.16 11.93 -16.77
CA GLY A 727 -20.17 12.90 -16.27
C GLY A 727 -20.70 13.72 -15.08
N PRO A 728 -19.97 14.76 -14.62
CA PRO A 728 -20.31 15.45 -13.38
C PRO A 728 -21.53 16.37 -13.55
N PRO A 729 -22.25 16.68 -12.45
CA PRO A 729 -23.31 17.68 -12.44
C PRO A 729 -22.87 19.00 -13.08
N LYS A 730 -23.76 19.61 -13.89
CA LYS A 730 -23.52 20.86 -14.63
C LYS A 730 -22.33 20.82 -15.61
N ASN A 731 -21.74 19.65 -15.90
CA ASN A 731 -20.48 19.48 -16.65
C ASN A 731 -19.25 20.16 -16.03
N ALA A 732 -19.29 20.48 -14.73
CA ALA A 732 -18.22 21.20 -14.05
C ALA A 732 -17.36 20.26 -13.20
N TYR A 733 -16.11 20.01 -13.62
CA TYR A 733 -15.16 19.18 -12.87
C TYR A 733 -14.53 19.90 -11.66
N MET A 734 -14.52 21.23 -11.67
CA MET A 734 -14.05 22.09 -10.57
C MET A 734 -14.96 23.32 -10.47
N GLU A 735 -14.87 24.09 -9.38
CA GLU A 735 -15.56 25.39 -9.26
C GLU A 735 -15.03 26.43 -10.27
N GLN A 736 -13.73 26.36 -10.58
CA GLN A 736 -13.09 27.18 -11.60
C GLN A 736 -13.38 26.63 -13.01
N SER A 737 -13.89 27.48 -13.90
CA SER A 737 -14.05 27.15 -15.33
C SER A 737 -12.78 27.46 -16.12
N PHE A 738 -12.38 26.55 -17.00
CA PHE A 738 -11.21 26.68 -17.87
C PHE A 738 -11.56 26.89 -19.35
N GLN A 739 -12.84 27.14 -19.67
CA GLN A 739 -13.36 27.25 -21.05
C GLN A 739 -12.63 28.30 -21.91
N GLY A 740 -12.10 29.37 -21.31
CA GLY A 740 -11.30 30.39 -22.02
C GLY A 740 -9.98 29.86 -22.60
N LEU A 741 -9.49 28.70 -22.14
CA LEU A 741 -8.28 28.05 -22.67
C LEU A 741 -8.55 27.16 -23.88
N ASN A 742 -9.81 26.77 -24.14
CA ASN A 742 -10.15 25.90 -25.27
C ASN A 742 -9.73 26.48 -26.64
N PRO A 743 -9.92 27.78 -26.95
CA PRO A 743 -9.39 28.39 -28.18
C PRO A 743 -7.86 28.47 -28.18
N VAL A 744 -7.25 28.90 -27.07
CA VAL A 744 -5.80 29.11 -26.93
C VAL A 744 -5.00 27.83 -27.20
N LEU A 745 -5.53 26.68 -26.76
CA LEU A 745 -4.89 25.37 -26.89
C LEU A 745 -5.33 24.60 -28.15
N ASN A 746 -6.17 25.19 -29.00
CA ASN A 746 -6.82 24.54 -30.15
C ASN A 746 -7.55 23.23 -29.76
N ILE A 747 -8.40 23.31 -28.73
CA ILE A 747 -9.21 22.20 -28.20
C ILE A 747 -10.70 22.54 -28.40
N PRO A 748 -11.24 22.46 -29.63
CA PRO A 748 -12.64 22.83 -29.89
C PRO A 748 -13.62 21.79 -29.32
N ILE A 749 -14.65 22.26 -28.63
CA ILE A 749 -15.75 21.41 -28.13
C ILE A 749 -16.76 21.21 -29.28
N SER A 750 -17.02 19.95 -29.65
CA SER A 750 -17.96 19.60 -30.71
C SER A 750 -19.32 19.19 -30.12
N ALA A 751 -20.38 19.94 -30.45
CA ALA A 751 -21.74 19.64 -30.01
C ALA A 751 -22.15 18.19 -30.36
N ALA A 752 -21.84 17.73 -31.57
CA ALA A 752 -22.11 16.36 -32.01
C ALA A 752 -21.44 15.28 -31.13
N ARG A 753 -20.22 15.54 -30.61
CA ARG A 753 -19.56 14.64 -29.64
C ARG A 753 -20.23 14.68 -28.28
N VAL A 754 -20.61 15.86 -27.80
CA VAL A 754 -21.33 16.05 -26.53
C VAL A 754 -22.68 15.32 -26.57
N ASP A 755 -23.44 15.44 -27.66
CA ASP A 755 -24.74 14.78 -27.79
C ASP A 755 -24.61 13.27 -28.02
N GLN A 756 -23.54 12.80 -28.67
CA GLN A 756 -23.24 11.37 -28.70
C GLN A 756 -22.87 10.83 -27.31
N ALA A 757 -22.13 11.60 -26.49
CA ALA A 757 -21.83 11.20 -25.12
C ALA A 757 -23.10 11.12 -24.25
N LYS A 758 -24.04 12.08 -24.38
CA LYS A 758 -25.37 12.00 -23.75
C LYS A 758 -26.13 10.74 -24.17
N ARG A 759 -26.15 10.41 -25.47
CA ARG A 759 -26.79 9.19 -25.99
C ARG A 759 -26.12 7.91 -25.47
N ASN A 760 -24.80 7.92 -25.34
CA ASN A 760 -24.04 6.77 -24.83
C ASN A 760 -24.27 6.52 -23.33
N ALA A 761 -24.49 7.57 -22.53
CA ALA A 761 -24.69 7.45 -21.09
C ALA A 761 -25.94 6.63 -20.70
N GLY A 762 -26.96 6.59 -21.56
CA GLY A 762 -28.18 5.81 -21.35
C GLY A 762 -28.17 4.40 -21.94
N LEU A 763 -27.03 3.91 -22.44
CA LEU A 763 -26.92 2.57 -23.01
C LEU A 763 -26.84 1.49 -21.92
N VAL A 764 -27.43 0.34 -22.19
CA VAL A 764 -27.37 -0.89 -21.38
C VAL A 764 -27.22 -2.11 -22.29
N GLY A 765 -26.88 -3.26 -21.70
CA GLY A 765 -26.75 -4.54 -22.41
C GLY A 765 -25.73 -4.49 -23.56
N THR A 766 -25.99 -5.24 -24.64
CA THR A 766 -25.08 -5.39 -25.78
C THR A 766 -24.65 -4.07 -26.44
N ARG A 767 -25.48 -3.02 -26.38
CA ARG A 767 -25.13 -1.69 -26.91
C ARG A 767 -24.11 -0.95 -26.04
N LEU A 768 -24.20 -1.13 -24.72
CA LEU A 768 -23.20 -0.65 -23.77
C LEU A 768 -21.91 -1.44 -23.89
N GLU A 769 -22.01 -2.78 -23.99
CA GLU A 769 -20.85 -3.65 -24.21
C GLU A 769 -20.10 -3.28 -25.48
N ALA A 770 -20.78 -3.03 -26.61
CA ALA A 770 -20.15 -2.57 -27.84
C ALA A 770 -19.42 -1.22 -27.69
N TRP A 771 -19.94 -0.29 -26.86
CA TRP A 771 -19.26 0.98 -26.56
C TRP A 771 -18.00 0.75 -25.70
N VAL A 772 -18.10 -0.08 -24.66
CA VAL A 772 -16.97 -0.48 -23.80
C VAL A 772 -15.90 -1.20 -24.62
N ASP A 773 -16.28 -2.18 -25.44
CA ASP A 773 -15.38 -2.99 -26.27
C ASP A 773 -14.70 -2.18 -27.38
N SER A 774 -15.31 -1.07 -27.82
CA SER A 774 -14.71 -0.09 -28.73
C SER A 774 -13.72 0.83 -28.01
N LEU A 775 -14.06 1.33 -26.81
CA LEU A 775 -13.16 2.12 -25.98
C LEU A 775 -11.94 1.32 -25.53
N VAL A 776 -12.15 0.11 -25.01
CA VAL A 776 -11.07 -0.82 -24.62
C VAL A 776 -10.22 -1.17 -25.83
N GLY A 777 -10.81 -1.54 -26.97
CA GLY A 777 -10.08 -1.80 -28.22
C GLY A 777 -9.32 -0.60 -28.78
N SER A 778 -9.62 0.63 -28.36
CA SER A 778 -8.86 1.82 -28.75
C SER A 778 -7.51 1.93 -28.03
N VAL A 779 -7.44 1.56 -26.74
CA VAL A 779 -6.24 1.70 -25.88
C VAL A 779 -5.57 0.37 -25.47
N TRP A 780 -6.23 -0.77 -25.66
CA TRP A 780 -5.70 -2.12 -25.44
C TRP A 780 -5.67 -2.92 -26.75
N SER A 781 -4.79 -3.92 -26.80
CA SER A 781 -4.71 -4.90 -27.90
C SER A 781 -4.72 -6.31 -27.32
N ALA A 782 -5.48 -7.24 -27.91
CA ALA A 782 -5.23 -8.67 -27.72
C ALA A 782 -3.96 -9.04 -28.49
N VAL A 783 -2.87 -9.29 -27.77
CA VAL A 783 -1.57 -9.66 -28.35
C VAL A 783 -1.60 -11.10 -28.80
N ASP A 784 -2.23 -11.98 -28.02
CA ASP A 784 -2.40 -13.39 -28.37
C ASP A 784 -3.55 -14.07 -27.61
N ILE A 785 -3.92 -15.27 -28.06
CA ILE A 785 -4.92 -16.14 -27.40
C ILE A 785 -4.54 -17.61 -27.61
N CYS A 786 -4.74 -18.44 -26.58
CA CYS A 786 -4.41 -19.86 -26.60
C CYS A 786 -5.53 -20.71 -25.97
N SER A 787 -5.57 -22.01 -26.28
CA SER A 787 -6.47 -22.99 -25.65
C SER A 787 -5.76 -23.76 -24.54
N THR A 788 -6.44 -23.99 -23.41
CA THR A 788 -5.90 -24.82 -22.31
C THR A 788 -6.11 -26.32 -22.53
N GLY A 789 -6.78 -26.71 -23.63
CA GLY A 789 -7.08 -28.10 -23.98
C GLY A 789 -7.39 -28.26 -25.47
N PRO A 790 -8.10 -29.33 -25.89
CA PRO A 790 -8.54 -29.51 -27.28
C PRO A 790 -9.38 -28.33 -27.77
N THR A 791 -9.17 -27.92 -29.03
CA THR A 791 -9.87 -26.78 -29.67
C THR A 791 -10.17 -27.10 -31.13
N ALA A 792 -11.28 -26.57 -31.66
CA ALA A 792 -11.65 -26.67 -33.07
C ALA A 792 -11.20 -25.46 -33.93
N CYS A 793 -10.51 -24.48 -33.34
CA CYS A 793 -9.88 -23.38 -34.07
C CYS A 793 -8.46 -23.79 -34.50
N PRO A 794 -8.18 -24.05 -35.80
CA PRO A 794 -6.92 -24.67 -36.24
C PRO A 794 -5.69 -23.74 -36.17
N VAL A 795 -5.90 -22.43 -35.91
CA VAL A 795 -4.82 -21.45 -35.71
C VAL A 795 -4.53 -21.17 -34.22
N MET A 796 -5.24 -21.84 -33.30
CA MET A 796 -5.12 -21.64 -31.85
C MET A 796 -4.00 -22.52 -31.26
N GLN A 797 -2.97 -21.91 -30.66
CA GLN A 797 -1.92 -22.69 -29.99
C GLN A 797 -2.41 -23.23 -28.63
N GLY A 798 -1.89 -24.40 -28.21
CA GLY A 798 -2.06 -24.89 -26.84
C GLY A 798 -1.25 -24.04 -25.83
N CYS A 799 -1.89 -23.55 -24.77
CA CYS A 799 -1.30 -22.56 -23.85
C CYS A 799 0.05 -22.97 -23.25
N ALA A 800 0.23 -24.23 -22.89
CA ALA A 800 1.48 -24.76 -22.32
C ALA A 800 2.66 -24.77 -23.30
N GLN A 801 2.43 -24.57 -24.60
CA GLN A 801 3.46 -24.45 -25.64
C GLN A 801 3.82 -22.98 -25.95
N THR A 802 3.10 -22.02 -25.39
CA THR A 802 3.40 -20.59 -25.56
C THR A 802 4.56 -20.17 -24.64
N ALA A 803 5.19 -19.03 -24.93
CA ALA A 803 6.20 -18.42 -24.04
C ALA A 803 5.61 -17.38 -23.06
N TRP A 804 4.29 -17.18 -23.06
CA TRP A 804 3.62 -16.08 -22.37
C TRP A 804 2.49 -16.52 -21.43
N SER A 805 1.84 -17.66 -21.65
CA SER A 805 0.69 -18.11 -20.85
C SER A 805 1.06 -18.36 -19.39
N SER A 806 0.11 -18.17 -18.48
CA SER A 806 0.27 -18.61 -17.08
C SER A 806 0.45 -20.13 -16.96
N LEU A 807 0.07 -20.90 -17.98
CA LEU A 807 0.25 -22.35 -18.08
C LEU A 807 1.54 -22.77 -18.81
N SER A 808 2.37 -21.82 -19.24
CA SER A 808 3.70 -22.12 -19.79
C SER A 808 4.69 -22.53 -18.68
N PRO A 809 5.71 -23.36 -18.97
CA PRO A 809 6.66 -23.83 -17.96
C PRO A 809 7.43 -22.70 -17.28
N ASP A 810 7.53 -22.75 -15.96
CA ASP A 810 8.21 -21.77 -15.11
C ASP A 810 9.14 -22.43 -14.07
N PRO A 811 10.24 -23.10 -14.50
CA PRO A 811 11.03 -24.01 -13.65
C PRO A 811 11.76 -23.33 -12.47
N LYS A 812 11.83 -21.99 -12.46
CA LYS A 812 12.35 -21.22 -11.31
C LYS A 812 11.35 -21.14 -10.14
N SER A 813 10.07 -21.41 -10.37
CA SER A 813 9.00 -21.41 -9.36
C SER A 813 8.35 -22.77 -9.14
N GLU A 814 8.47 -23.69 -10.11
CA GLU A 814 8.04 -25.08 -9.96
C GLU A 814 8.83 -25.80 -8.86
N LEU A 815 8.13 -26.63 -8.08
CA LEU A 815 8.67 -27.48 -7.04
C LEU A 815 8.52 -28.94 -7.49
N GLY A 816 9.52 -29.78 -7.24
CA GLY A 816 9.61 -31.15 -7.75
C GLY A 816 10.10 -32.13 -6.69
N PRO A 817 10.47 -33.37 -7.06
CA PRO A 817 10.98 -34.34 -6.08
C PRO A 817 12.26 -33.84 -5.41
N VAL A 818 12.44 -34.22 -4.15
CA VAL A 818 13.66 -33.95 -3.37
C VAL A 818 14.83 -34.69 -4.01
N LYS A 819 15.92 -33.97 -4.29
CA LYS A 819 17.16 -34.50 -4.88
C LYS A 819 17.96 -35.34 -3.87
N PRO A 820 18.97 -36.13 -4.30
CA PRO A 820 19.82 -36.93 -3.40
C PRO A 820 20.61 -36.12 -2.35
N ASP A 821 20.91 -34.84 -2.65
CA ASP A 821 21.51 -33.87 -1.73
C ASP A 821 20.51 -33.27 -0.72
N GLY A 822 19.24 -33.69 -0.75
CA GLY A 822 18.17 -33.19 0.11
C GLY A 822 17.57 -31.85 -0.32
N ARG A 823 17.94 -31.29 -1.48
CA ARG A 823 17.54 -29.95 -1.96
C ARG A 823 16.43 -30.03 -3.02
N LEU A 824 15.86 -28.85 -3.37
CA LEU A 824 14.94 -28.65 -4.51
C LEU A 824 15.51 -27.73 -5.58
N ARG A 825 16.31 -26.73 -5.18
CA ARG A 825 17.02 -25.80 -6.07
C ARG A 825 18.22 -26.46 -6.74
#